data_AF-A0A8I1S4A2-F1
#
_entry.id   AF-A0A8I1S4A2-F1
#
_cell.length_a   1.000
_cell.length_b   1.000
_cell.length_c   1.000
_cell.angle_alpha   90.00
_cell.angle_beta   90.00
_cell.angle_gamma   90.00
#
_symmetry.space_group_name_H-M   'P 1'
#
loop_
_entity.id
_entity.type
_entity.pdbx_description
1 polymer ?
#
loop_
_entity_poly.entity_id
_entity_poly.type
_entity_poly.pdbx_seq_one_letter_code
_entity_poly.pdbx_strand_id
1 'polypeptide(L)'
;MSRKIGWCNWLLAALGLLFSLMGGMMPARAQSPASVGTFQIEADASSQPRTISFGQVFLPGQVQRGDRLEAVLDGHPVPTQIDAKAFNSDGSVRHAIVTLELPKLRSGQTLAGAFIKGARVVSAPFVAGSVPALTVSITPKGVAKIDIELQKIARDPRNASPRLWIDGSLAQERRYSADVNDHLQILFDVFTPRNGPQRVDVIFHNDWTGIRRNDNLEYDVAMALAGAPVFEAKDVQHYTFADWHHLLWTDGGPSIRVKPDLATLAAAGAVPHYAQDFSISSDIYGTISRLAGKMSDRPMQQGTIDNHMPDTGGRMDIGPMPTWAVVDLMDGSEDSRKLLLANADAAGSVPWHLRDRKSGLPLTIDAYPQLWLDSRGKAQPGVLPEPFQQEHHGWTLDDAHQPALSYLPYLLTGSQYYRDELAAQAAYVLLSFDPYYRGGSHGILIGEHVEAWIQVRGLAWSLRTLANAAYILPDDYPLHAYFDAKLRANLAKLADAMIEQRKMKDSGALEGWMPGDYRPDGATAPWQSAFLIVTLNWINDMGYPQAGRVAGWMANFIAGLFTSGDQGFDPSRGTTYILMVYDPASKKRFDTWAEAFEKSALNKMPDKEVAENWTELGMIMRAGTGAAYAASHSPRALKAYQYVSQRFRQVTYRPATGDPTFAILPPDTGAASGKSPPG
;
A
#
# COMPACT_ATOMS: atom_id res chain seq x y z
N MET A 1 84.06 58.21 -19.67
CA MET A 1 82.87 58.19 -18.78
C MET A 1 81.65 57.95 -19.65
N SER A 2 81.03 56.78 -19.51
CA SER A 2 80.39 56.04 -20.62
C SER A 2 79.16 55.27 -20.13
N ARG A 3 78.06 55.42 -20.89
CA ARG A 3 77.06 54.40 -21.32
C ARG A 3 76.03 53.80 -20.33
N LYS A 4 74.75 54.14 -20.63
CA LYS A 4 73.65 53.29 -21.19
C LYS A 4 72.75 52.38 -20.31
N ILE A 5 71.43 52.49 -20.61
CA ILE A 5 70.32 51.48 -20.67
C ILE A 5 69.68 51.08 -19.31
N GLY A 6 68.34 50.87 -19.13
CA GLY A 6 67.15 50.78 -20.00
C GLY A 6 65.85 50.86 -19.15
N TRP A 7 64.71 51.40 -19.60
CA TRP A 7 63.66 50.93 -20.54
C TRP A 7 62.49 50.12 -19.91
N CYS A 8 61.27 50.59 -20.23
CA CYS A 8 59.97 49.88 -20.40
C CYS A 8 59.16 49.36 -19.19
N ASN A 9 58.00 50.00 -18.91
CA ASN A 9 56.64 49.40 -19.03
C ASN A 9 55.58 50.04 -18.11
N TRP A 10 55.15 51.29 -18.33
CA TRP A 10 53.89 51.78 -17.71
C TRP A 10 53.32 52.96 -18.50
N LEU A 11 52.66 52.74 -19.66
CA LEU A 11 51.80 53.76 -20.31
C LEU A 11 50.97 53.24 -21.50
N LEU A 12 50.33 52.07 -21.38
CA LEU A 12 49.38 51.56 -22.39
C LEU A 12 48.11 50.92 -21.78
N ALA A 13 47.80 51.15 -20.50
CA ALA A 13 46.72 50.48 -19.78
C ALA A 13 45.46 51.34 -19.50
N ALA A 14 45.30 52.51 -20.11
CA ALA A 14 44.22 53.45 -19.72
C ALA A 14 43.25 53.88 -20.85
N LEU A 15 43.37 53.35 -22.07
CA LEU A 15 42.49 53.77 -23.20
C LEU A 15 41.78 52.62 -23.94
N GLY A 16 41.79 51.41 -23.38
CA GLY A 16 41.04 50.25 -23.90
C GLY A 16 39.78 49.86 -23.11
N LEU A 17 39.36 50.66 -22.11
CA LEU A 17 38.36 50.28 -21.11
C LEU A 17 37.04 51.08 -21.17
N LEU A 18 36.77 51.75 -22.29
CA LEU A 18 35.53 52.52 -22.51
C LEU A 18 34.72 52.08 -23.75
N PHE A 19 35.11 50.99 -24.41
CA PHE A 19 34.37 50.40 -25.54
C PHE A 19 34.01 48.90 -25.35
N SER A 20 33.80 48.46 -24.10
CA SER A 20 33.21 47.14 -23.80
C SER A 20 31.93 47.22 -22.96
N LEU A 21 31.30 48.40 -22.88
CA LEU A 21 30.07 48.65 -22.12
C LEU A 21 28.75 48.38 -22.89
N MET A 22 28.80 47.63 -24.00
CA MET A 22 27.59 47.13 -24.70
C MET A 22 27.73 45.65 -25.12
N GLY A 23 28.31 44.82 -24.24
CA GLY A 23 28.17 43.36 -24.33
C GLY A 23 26.86 42.94 -23.68
N GLY A 24 25.95 42.35 -24.46
CA GLY A 24 24.57 42.10 -24.09
C GLY A 24 24.35 41.48 -22.72
N MET A 25 23.46 42.08 -21.93
CA MET A 25 22.66 41.33 -20.97
C MET A 25 21.90 40.26 -21.76
N MET A 26 22.46 39.06 -21.87
CA MET A 26 21.62 37.90 -22.09
C MET A 26 20.62 37.89 -20.93
N PRO A 27 19.31 37.78 -21.19
CA PRO A 27 18.36 37.61 -20.09
C PRO A 27 18.85 36.42 -19.27
N ALA A 28 18.98 36.61 -17.95
CA ALA A 28 19.19 35.49 -17.05
C ALA A 28 18.15 34.44 -17.45
N ARG A 29 18.61 33.28 -17.93
CA ARG A 29 17.74 32.16 -18.26
C ARG A 29 16.99 31.87 -16.98
N ALA A 30 15.72 32.26 -16.90
CA ALA A 30 14.88 31.98 -15.76
C ALA A 30 15.04 30.48 -15.49
N GLN A 31 15.59 30.12 -14.32
CA GLN A 31 15.62 28.73 -13.92
C GLN A 31 14.18 28.25 -14.01
N SER A 32 13.93 27.22 -14.83
CA SER A 32 12.64 26.54 -14.82
C SER A 32 12.32 26.23 -13.37
N PRO A 33 11.10 26.56 -12.89
CA PRO A 33 10.72 26.28 -11.52
C PRO A 33 11.05 24.82 -11.19
N ALA A 34 11.68 24.59 -10.04
CA ALA A 34 12.00 23.23 -9.63
C ALA A 34 10.71 22.39 -9.57
N SER A 35 10.75 21.18 -10.14
CA SER A 35 9.65 20.23 -10.05
C SER A 35 9.39 19.87 -8.59
N VAL A 36 8.11 19.76 -8.22
CA VAL A 36 7.66 19.28 -6.91
C VAL A 36 7.10 17.85 -6.98
N GLY A 37 7.16 17.21 -8.15
CA GLY A 37 6.73 15.84 -8.35
C GLY A 37 6.83 15.44 -9.81
N THR A 38 7.16 14.19 -10.09
CA THR A 38 7.30 13.65 -11.45
C THR A 38 6.46 12.39 -11.63
N PHE A 39 6.10 12.13 -12.88
CA PHE A 39 5.34 10.96 -13.30
C PHE A 39 5.60 10.70 -14.79
N GLN A 40 5.10 9.59 -15.31
CA GLN A 40 5.07 9.30 -16.74
C GLN A 40 3.66 8.89 -17.16
N ILE A 41 3.26 9.30 -18.36
CA ILE A 41 2.07 8.81 -19.03
C ILE A 41 2.51 7.81 -20.09
N GLU A 42 1.93 6.62 -20.08
CA GLU A 42 2.15 5.57 -21.09
C GLU A 42 0.81 5.25 -21.75
N ALA A 43 0.74 5.34 -23.08
CA ALA A 43 -0.44 4.98 -23.86
C ALA A 43 -0.24 3.62 -24.50
N ASP A 44 -0.85 2.56 -23.93
CA ASP A 44 -0.74 1.21 -24.49
C ASP A 44 -1.48 1.13 -25.85
N ALA A 45 -2.60 1.87 -25.99
CA ALA A 45 -3.28 2.09 -27.27
C ALA A 45 -3.39 3.59 -27.63
N SER A 46 -3.72 3.87 -28.89
CA SER A 46 -3.94 5.26 -29.32
C SER A 46 -5.17 5.85 -28.62
N SER A 47 -5.08 7.09 -28.16
CA SER A 47 -6.16 7.79 -27.46
C SER A 47 -6.42 9.16 -28.06
N GLN A 48 -7.70 9.55 -28.15
CA GLN A 48 -8.08 10.93 -28.42
C GLN A 48 -7.78 11.83 -27.19
N PRO A 49 -7.75 13.16 -27.36
CA PRO A 49 -7.64 14.08 -26.23
C PRO A 49 -8.73 13.78 -25.19
N ARG A 50 -8.35 13.66 -23.92
CA ARG A 50 -9.27 13.33 -22.84
C ARG A 50 -8.76 13.82 -21.50
N THR A 51 -9.68 14.06 -20.60
CA THR A 51 -9.34 14.33 -19.20
C THR A 51 -9.16 13.02 -18.45
N ILE A 52 -8.10 12.90 -17.65
CA ILE A 52 -7.89 11.77 -16.74
C ILE A 52 -7.70 12.28 -15.31
N SER A 53 -7.91 11.41 -14.34
CA SER A 53 -7.48 11.64 -12.96
C SER A 53 -6.74 10.43 -12.39
N PHE A 54 -5.80 10.71 -11.47
CA PHE A 54 -4.96 9.71 -10.79
C PHE A 54 -4.48 10.26 -9.45
N GLY A 55 -3.98 9.39 -8.57
CA GLY A 55 -3.38 9.77 -7.30
C GLY A 55 -1.91 10.17 -7.44
N GLN A 56 -1.51 11.24 -6.76
CA GLN A 56 -0.15 11.76 -6.73
C GLN A 56 0.31 11.96 -5.28
N VAL A 57 1.52 11.50 -4.98
CA VAL A 57 2.20 11.75 -3.71
C VAL A 57 3.17 12.91 -3.87
N PHE A 58 3.27 13.75 -2.84
CA PHE A 58 4.24 14.83 -2.75
C PHE A 58 5.09 14.66 -1.50
N LEU A 59 6.36 15.05 -1.59
CA LEU A 59 7.27 14.98 -0.44
C LEU A 59 6.89 16.04 0.61
N PRO A 60 7.15 15.78 1.91
CA PRO A 60 6.96 16.75 2.98
C PRO A 60 7.58 18.12 2.66
N GLY A 61 6.84 19.18 2.97
CA GLY A 61 7.23 20.58 2.75
C GLY A 61 7.16 21.06 1.30
N GLN A 62 7.05 20.17 0.31
CA GLN A 62 7.14 20.57 -1.09
C GLN A 62 5.88 21.24 -1.62
N VAL A 63 4.68 20.80 -1.24
CA VAL A 63 3.41 21.38 -1.72
C VAL A 63 2.55 21.79 -0.54
N GLN A 64 2.23 23.07 -0.42
CA GLN A 64 1.35 23.60 0.62
C GLN A 64 -0.11 23.61 0.16
N ARG A 65 -1.07 23.65 1.09
CA ARG A 65 -2.52 23.66 0.79
C ARG A 65 -2.94 24.76 -0.20
N GLY A 66 -2.28 25.92 -0.15
CA GLY A 66 -2.55 27.06 -1.02
C GLY A 66 -1.72 27.10 -2.31
N ASP A 67 -0.77 26.16 -2.48
CA ASP A 67 0.04 26.11 -3.68
C ASP A 67 -0.81 25.76 -4.90
N ARG A 68 -0.52 26.42 -6.01
CA ARG A 68 -1.13 26.12 -7.31
C ARG A 68 -0.13 25.37 -8.16
N LEU A 69 -0.50 24.18 -8.62
CA LEU A 69 0.35 23.33 -9.43
C LEU A 69 -0.08 23.32 -10.90
N GLU A 70 0.90 23.35 -11.79
CA GLU A 70 0.75 23.15 -13.22
C GLU A 70 1.52 21.88 -13.59
N ALA A 71 0.87 20.95 -14.27
CA ALA A 71 1.55 19.83 -14.89
C ALA A 71 2.16 20.26 -16.22
N VAL A 72 3.34 19.71 -16.49
CA VAL A 72 4.08 19.91 -17.74
C VAL A 72 4.37 18.53 -18.32
N LEU A 73 3.90 18.28 -19.54
CA LEU A 73 4.14 17.04 -20.29
C LEU A 73 5.15 17.31 -21.40
N ASP A 74 6.31 16.68 -21.36
CA ASP A 74 7.43 16.89 -22.31
C ASP A 74 7.76 18.38 -22.54
N GLY A 75 7.71 19.18 -21.47
CA GLY A 75 7.99 20.63 -21.51
C GLY A 75 6.79 21.51 -21.90
N HIS A 76 5.62 20.93 -22.19
CA HIS A 76 4.39 21.65 -22.53
C HIS A 76 3.43 21.70 -21.34
N PRO A 77 3.03 22.89 -20.86
CA PRO A 77 2.05 23.00 -19.78
C PRO A 77 0.69 22.45 -20.21
N VAL A 78 0.03 21.73 -19.32
CA VAL A 78 -1.33 21.21 -19.53
C VAL A 78 -2.27 21.68 -18.42
N PRO A 79 -3.56 21.92 -18.72
CA PRO A 79 -4.55 22.25 -17.70
C PRO A 79 -4.51 21.20 -16.58
N THR A 80 -4.37 21.68 -15.34
CA THR A 80 -4.20 20.85 -14.16
C THR A 80 -5.14 21.30 -13.05
N GLN A 81 -5.74 20.33 -12.36
CA GLN A 81 -6.53 20.51 -11.15
C GLN A 81 -6.00 19.55 -10.08
N ILE A 82 -5.96 20.00 -8.83
CA ILE A 82 -5.44 19.25 -7.69
C ILE A 82 -6.48 19.24 -6.57
N ASP A 83 -6.84 18.05 -6.12
CA ASP A 83 -7.75 17.79 -5.01
C ASP A 83 -6.96 17.12 -3.87
N ALA A 84 -6.41 17.93 -2.96
CA ALA A 84 -5.61 17.44 -1.83
C ALA A 84 -6.47 16.61 -0.87
N LYS A 85 -5.98 15.41 -0.50
CA LYS A 85 -6.71 14.43 0.33
C LYS A 85 -6.06 14.20 1.68
N ALA A 86 -4.76 13.93 1.69
CA ALA A 86 -4.02 13.62 2.91
C ALA A 86 -2.85 14.61 3.09
N PHE A 87 -2.52 14.96 4.33
CA PHE A 87 -1.54 16.01 4.64
C PHE A 87 -0.47 15.54 5.62
N ASN A 88 0.77 15.94 5.37
CA ASN A 88 1.91 15.72 6.26
C ASN A 88 1.75 16.50 7.57
N SER A 89 2.54 16.12 8.57
CA SER A 89 2.53 16.74 9.90
C SER A 89 2.89 18.24 9.90
N ASP A 90 3.62 18.69 8.89
CA ASP A 90 3.94 20.11 8.65
C ASP A 90 2.83 20.88 7.93
N GLY A 91 1.71 20.23 7.61
CA GLY A 91 0.56 20.79 6.90
C GLY A 91 0.67 20.77 5.37
N SER A 92 1.80 20.33 4.82
CA SER A 92 1.98 20.14 3.37
C SER A 92 1.12 18.98 2.85
N VAL A 93 0.76 19.03 1.58
CA VAL A 93 0.03 17.97 0.88
C VAL A 93 0.92 16.72 0.81
N ARG A 94 0.40 15.59 1.29
CA ARG A 94 1.04 14.27 1.16
C ARG A 94 0.51 13.51 -0.04
N HIS A 95 -0.82 13.48 -0.19
CA HIS A 95 -1.50 12.83 -1.31
C HIS A 95 -2.62 13.72 -1.84
N ALA A 96 -2.73 13.78 -3.16
CA ALA A 96 -3.79 14.47 -3.86
C ALA A 96 -4.28 13.64 -5.05
N ILE A 97 -5.51 13.90 -5.46
CA ILE A 97 -6.01 13.45 -6.75
C ILE A 97 -5.74 14.56 -7.75
N VAL A 98 -5.05 14.21 -8.82
CA VAL A 98 -4.70 15.14 -9.88
C VAL A 98 -5.56 14.86 -11.09
N THR A 99 -6.12 15.91 -11.69
CA THR A 99 -6.86 15.84 -12.95
C THR A 99 -6.11 16.64 -14.02
N LEU A 100 -5.87 16.02 -15.18
CA LEU A 100 -5.13 16.59 -16.31
C LEU A 100 -5.91 16.43 -17.62
N GLU A 101 -5.78 17.39 -18.53
CA GLU A 101 -6.16 17.20 -19.94
C GLU A 101 -4.99 16.64 -20.73
N LEU A 102 -5.14 15.41 -21.23
CA LEU A 102 -4.14 14.78 -22.11
C LEU A 102 -4.37 15.18 -23.57
N PRO A 103 -3.29 15.36 -24.35
CA PRO A 103 -3.39 15.52 -25.79
C PRO A 103 -3.79 14.19 -26.44
N LYS A 104 -3.91 14.20 -27.77
CA LYS A 104 -4.00 12.96 -28.55
C LYS A 104 -2.70 12.17 -28.36
N LEU A 105 -2.82 10.88 -28.06
CA LEU A 105 -1.70 9.95 -27.87
C LEU A 105 -1.72 8.86 -28.93
N ARG A 106 -0.52 8.43 -29.33
CA ARG A 106 -0.32 7.24 -30.17
C ARG A 106 -0.06 6.02 -29.30
N SER A 107 -0.40 4.83 -29.78
CA SER A 107 -0.01 3.57 -29.12
C SER A 107 1.51 3.50 -28.94
N GLY A 108 1.94 3.07 -27.77
CA GLY A 108 3.33 3.03 -27.32
C GLY A 108 3.94 4.41 -27.00
N GLN A 109 3.16 5.49 -27.01
CA GLN A 109 3.69 6.82 -26.69
C GLN A 109 3.86 6.97 -25.18
N THR A 110 5.03 7.47 -24.79
CA THR A 110 5.34 7.88 -23.41
C THR A 110 5.52 9.40 -23.36
N LEU A 111 4.97 10.05 -22.34
CA LEU A 111 5.22 11.47 -22.03
C LEU A 111 5.79 11.58 -20.62
N ALA A 112 6.87 12.34 -20.46
CA ALA A 112 7.40 12.67 -19.14
C ALA A 112 6.59 13.81 -18.52
N GLY A 113 6.09 13.60 -17.31
CA GLY A 113 5.29 14.55 -16.55
C GLY A 113 6.05 15.13 -15.36
N ALA A 114 5.86 16.43 -15.11
CA ALA A 114 6.34 17.10 -13.92
C ALA A 114 5.31 18.10 -13.40
N PHE A 115 5.23 18.28 -12.09
CA PHE A 115 4.45 19.34 -11.44
C PHE A 115 5.36 20.50 -11.07
N ILE A 116 4.98 21.71 -11.44
CA ILE A 116 5.65 22.94 -11.03
C ILE A 116 4.70 23.84 -10.25
N LYS A 117 5.25 24.64 -9.34
CA LYS A 117 4.47 25.67 -8.63
C LYS A 117 4.23 26.89 -9.51
N GLY A 118 3.15 27.61 -9.20
CA GLY A 118 2.84 28.91 -9.79
C GLY A 118 1.99 28.81 -11.05
N ALA A 119 1.10 27.82 -11.11
CA ALA A 119 0.19 27.62 -12.23
C ALA A 119 -0.50 28.90 -12.69
N ARG A 120 -0.56 29.10 -14.02
CA ARG A 120 -1.40 30.16 -14.59
C ARG A 120 -2.87 29.78 -14.39
N VAL A 121 -3.64 30.66 -13.78
CA VAL A 121 -5.08 30.47 -13.62
C VAL A 121 -5.74 30.48 -15.00
N VAL A 122 -6.15 29.33 -15.49
CA VAL A 122 -7.13 29.24 -16.57
C VAL A 122 -8.51 29.11 -15.92
N SER A 123 -9.04 30.22 -15.41
CA SER A 123 -10.41 30.27 -14.91
C SER A 123 -11.38 30.32 -16.09
N ALA A 124 -11.70 29.17 -16.65
CA ALA A 124 -12.89 29.03 -17.47
C ALA A 124 -14.02 28.48 -16.57
N PRO A 125 -15.25 29.03 -16.64
CA PRO A 125 -16.38 28.47 -15.91
C PRO A 125 -16.54 27.00 -16.31
N PHE A 126 -16.59 26.12 -15.31
CA PHE A 126 -16.91 24.72 -15.53
C PHE A 126 -18.41 24.55 -15.47
N VAL A 127 -18.96 24.06 -16.57
CA VAL A 127 -20.33 23.55 -16.61
C VAL A 127 -20.18 22.04 -16.53
N ALA A 128 -20.51 21.46 -15.38
CA ALA A 128 -20.55 20.01 -15.24
C ALA A 128 -21.47 19.45 -16.33
N GLY A 129 -20.96 18.47 -17.09
CA GLY A 129 -21.79 17.69 -17.99
C GLY A 129 -22.96 17.05 -17.23
N SER A 130 -24.03 16.70 -17.93
CA SER A 130 -25.10 15.92 -17.32
C SER A 130 -24.57 14.57 -16.86
N VAL A 131 -25.02 14.09 -15.70
CA VAL A 131 -24.80 12.71 -15.26
C VAL A 131 -25.17 11.73 -16.40
N PRO A 132 -24.34 10.72 -16.70
CA PRO A 132 -24.58 9.82 -17.83
C PRO A 132 -25.90 9.07 -17.67
N ALA A 133 -26.56 8.78 -18.80
CA ALA A 133 -27.81 8.04 -18.83
C ALA A 133 -27.57 6.53 -18.62
N LEU A 134 -27.18 6.17 -17.39
CA LEU A 134 -26.99 4.78 -16.96
C LEU A 134 -28.26 4.22 -16.33
N THR A 135 -28.67 3.04 -16.77
CA THR A 135 -29.68 2.21 -16.11
C THR A 135 -29.02 0.95 -15.59
N VAL A 136 -29.20 0.67 -14.30
CA VAL A 136 -28.84 -0.61 -13.69
C VAL A 136 -30.12 -1.39 -13.44
N SER A 137 -30.22 -2.55 -14.09
CA SER A 137 -31.33 -3.48 -13.98
C SER A 137 -30.92 -4.65 -13.10
N ILE A 138 -31.64 -4.87 -12.00
CA ILE A 138 -31.44 -6.03 -11.12
C ILE A 138 -32.68 -6.90 -11.19
N THR A 139 -32.50 -8.20 -11.40
CA THR A 139 -33.57 -9.18 -11.36
C THR A 139 -33.28 -10.18 -10.25
N PRO A 140 -33.74 -9.92 -9.00
CA PRO A 140 -33.57 -10.87 -7.91
C PRO A 140 -34.41 -12.12 -8.17
N LYS A 141 -33.90 -13.28 -7.76
CA LYS A 141 -34.58 -14.55 -7.98
C LYS A 141 -35.97 -14.58 -7.33
N GLY A 142 -36.99 -14.85 -8.13
CA GLY A 142 -38.38 -14.90 -7.66
C GLY A 142 -39.03 -13.54 -7.38
N VAL A 143 -38.34 -12.43 -7.68
CA VAL A 143 -38.84 -11.05 -7.52
C VAL A 143 -38.88 -10.35 -8.87
N ALA A 144 -39.73 -9.33 -9.01
CA ALA A 144 -39.79 -8.52 -10.22
C ALA A 144 -38.48 -7.76 -10.45
N LYS A 145 -38.16 -7.52 -11.72
CA LYS A 145 -37.05 -6.67 -12.15
C LYS A 145 -37.16 -5.26 -11.53
N ILE A 146 -36.04 -4.75 -11.04
CA ILE A 146 -35.89 -3.41 -10.47
C ILE A 146 -34.96 -2.61 -11.39
N ASP A 147 -35.44 -1.49 -11.91
CA ASP A 147 -34.66 -0.57 -12.74
C ASP A 147 -34.26 0.68 -11.94
N ILE A 148 -32.96 0.94 -11.92
CA ILE A 148 -32.32 2.04 -11.20
C ILE A 148 -31.70 2.97 -12.22
N GLU A 149 -32.34 4.10 -12.44
CA GLU A 149 -31.89 5.12 -13.40
C GLU A 149 -31.02 6.16 -12.68
N LEU A 150 -29.71 6.18 -12.98
CA LEU A 150 -28.75 7.07 -12.32
C LEU A 150 -29.16 8.54 -12.44
N GLN A 151 -29.68 8.97 -13.59
CA GLN A 151 -30.15 10.35 -13.76
C GLN A 151 -31.33 10.70 -12.85
N LYS A 152 -32.19 9.73 -12.51
CA LYS A 152 -33.28 9.92 -11.56
C LYS A 152 -32.75 9.97 -10.14
N ILE A 153 -31.84 9.07 -9.79
CA ILE A 153 -31.15 9.05 -8.48
C ILE A 153 -30.46 10.39 -8.23
N ALA A 154 -29.71 10.90 -9.21
CA ALA A 154 -28.94 12.14 -9.11
C ALA A 154 -29.79 13.42 -9.01
N ARG A 155 -31.08 13.37 -9.35
CA ARG A 155 -32.01 14.52 -9.20
C ARG A 155 -32.46 14.73 -7.76
N ASP A 156 -32.41 13.71 -6.92
CA ASP A 156 -32.74 13.81 -5.51
C ASP A 156 -31.47 14.15 -4.71
N PRO A 157 -31.36 15.36 -4.12
CA PRO A 157 -30.17 15.74 -3.38
C PRO A 157 -29.91 14.87 -2.14
N ARG A 158 -30.91 14.12 -1.65
CA ARG A 158 -30.73 13.19 -0.52
C ARG A 158 -29.90 11.96 -0.90
N ASN A 159 -29.88 11.62 -2.18
CA ASN A 159 -29.09 10.51 -2.70
C ASN A 159 -27.67 10.94 -3.06
N ALA A 160 -27.36 12.24 -3.03
CA ALA A 160 -26.06 12.76 -3.41
C ALA A 160 -25.18 12.94 -2.18
N SER A 161 -23.91 12.51 -2.27
CA SER A 161 -22.91 12.90 -1.28
C SER A 161 -22.80 14.42 -1.25
N PRO A 162 -22.81 15.05 -0.05
CA PRO A 162 -22.83 16.51 0.07
C PRO A 162 -21.53 17.15 -0.42
N ARG A 163 -20.41 16.41 -0.42
CA ARG A 163 -19.11 16.88 -0.89
C ARG A 163 -18.76 16.21 -2.21
N LEU A 164 -18.14 16.99 -3.09
CA LEU A 164 -17.48 16.48 -4.28
C LEU A 164 -16.18 15.77 -3.89
N TRP A 165 -15.91 14.64 -4.53
CA TRP A 165 -14.66 13.91 -4.37
C TRP A 165 -13.54 14.54 -5.21
N ILE A 166 -13.87 14.94 -6.43
CA ILE A 166 -13.02 15.78 -7.27
C ILE A 166 -13.83 17.05 -7.51
N ASP A 167 -13.27 18.22 -7.22
CA ASP A 167 -13.97 19.50 -7.26
C ASP A 167 -13.13 20.58 -7.94
N GLY A 168 -13.36 20.76 -9.23
CA GLY A 168 -12.75 21.89 -9.92
C GLY A 168 -13.15 22.01 -11.37
N SER A 169 -12.37 22.82 -12.09
CA SER A 169 -12.76 23.29 -13.41
C SER A 169 -12.51 22.30 -14.54
N LEU A 170 -11.73 21.25 -14.31
CA LEU A 170 -11.42 20.22 -15.31
C LEU A 170 -12.29 18.99 -15.15
N ALA A 171 -12.69 18.67 -13.93
CA ALA A 171 -13.64 17.61 -13.66
C ALA A 171 -14.31 17.78 -12.31
N GLN A 172 -15.46 17.14 -12.18
CA GLN A 172 -16.08 16.87 -10.91
C GLN A 172 -16.34 15.38 -10.73
N GLU A 173 -16.18 14.87 -9.51
CA GLU A 173 -16.62 13.52 -9.14
C GLU A 173 -17.57 13.59 -7.95
N ARG A 174 -18.72 12.95 -8.06
CA ARG A 174 -19.73 12.89 -7.00
C ARG A 174 -20.22 11.46 -6.82
N ARG A 175 -20.31 11.03 -5.56
CA ARG A 175 -21.00 9.80 -5.18
C ARG A 175 -22.52 10.01 -5.08
N TYR A 176 -23.28 9.06 -5.60
CA TYR A 176 -24.72 8.94 -5.37
C TYR A 176 -25.06 7.57 -4.77
N SER A 177 -26.14 7.47 -4.02
CA SER A 177 -26.61 6.23 -3.38
C SER A 177 -28.05 5.90 -3.76
N ALA A 178 -28.32 4.60 -3.96
CA ALA A 178 -29.65 4.07 -4.17
C ALA A 178 -29.86 2.83 -3.31
N ASP A 179 -30.81 2.88 -2.39
CA ASP A 179 -31.23 1.71 -1.62
C ASP A 179 -32.20 0.87 -2.46
N VAL A 180 -31.83 -0.38 -2.73
CA VAL A 180 -32.61 -1.30 -3.58
C VAL A 180 -33.60 -2.09 -2.73
N ASN A 181 -33.14 -2.56 -1.57
CA ASN A 181 -33.94 -3.22 -0.53
C ASN A 181 -33.22 -3.09 0.82
N ASP A 182 -33.70 -3.79 1.86
CA ASP A 182 -33.15 -3.70 3.22
C ASP A 182 -31.68 -4.16 3.36
N HIS A 183 -31.16 -4.89 2.36
CA HIS A 183 -29.81 -5.47 2.32
C HIS A 183 -28.93 -4.84 1.25
N LEU A 184 -29.44 -4.69 0.02
CA LEU A 184 -28.69 -4.24 -1.14
C LEU A 184 -28.74 -2.72 -1.29
N GLN A 185 -27.56 -2.10 -1.25
CA GLN A 185 -27.37 -0.70 -1.62
C GLN A 185 -26.44 -0.61 -2.83
N ILE A 186 -26.74 0.32 -3.75
CA ILE A 186 -25.86 0.65 -4.86
C ILE A 186 -25.30 2.06 -4.68
N LEU A 187 -23.99 2.21 -4.84
CA LEU A 187 -23.32 3.50 -4.94
C LEU A 187 -22.88 3.75 -6.38
N PHE A 188 -22.87 5.03 -6.77
CA PHE A 188 -22.43 5.49 -8.08
C PHE A 188 -21.39 6.59 -7.90
N ASP A 189 -20.11 6.30 -8.16
CA ASP A 189 -19.08 7.33 -8.24
C ASP A 189 -18.99 7.88 -9.66
N VAL A 190 -19.53 9.06 -9.87
CA VAL A 190 -19.71 9.65 -11.21
C VAL A 190 -18.67 10.73 -11.43
N PHE A 191 -17.68 10.42 -12.26
CA PHE A 191 -16.68 11.38 -12.73
C PHE A 191 -17.15 12.02 -14.04
N THR A 192 -17.27 13.34 -14.02
CA THR A 192 -17.68 14.18 -15.13
C THR A 192 -16.56 15.15 -15.49
N PRO A 193 -15.79 14.85 -16.56
CA PRO A 193 -14.76 15.75 -17.03
C PRO A 193 -15.32 16.90 -17.86
N ARG A 194 -14.51 17.94 -18.04
CA ARG A 194 -14.73 19.03 -18.98
C ARG A 194 -14.68 18.52 -20.41
N ASN A 195 -13.69 17.68 -20.70
CA ASN A 195 -13.39 17.16 -22.03
C ASN A 195 -13.20 15.64 -22.00
N GLY A 196 -13.79 14.94 -22.97
CA GLY A 196 -13.69 13.50 -23.11
C GLY A 196 -14.81 12.72 -22.38
N PRO A 197 -14.66 11.40 -22.28
CA PRO A 197 -15.69 10.50 -21.77
C PRO A 197 -15.84 10.58 -20.24
N GLN A 198 -17.08 10.39 -19.77
CA GLN A 198 -17.38 10.23 -18.35
C GLN A 198 -17.06 8.81 -17.90
N ARG A 199 -16.91 8.60 -16.59
CA ARG A 199 -16.90 7.27 -15.99
C ARG A 199 -17.82 7.18 -14.79
N VAL A 200 -18.38 6.00 -14.57
CA VAL A 200 -19.23 5.66 -13.42
C VAL A 200 -18.70 4.38 -12.81
N ASP A 201 -18.27 4.44 -11.56
CA ASP A 201 -18.08 3.22 -10.76
C ASP A 201 -19.42 2.84 -10.13
N VAL A 202 -19.89 1.63 -10.40
CA VAL A 202 -21.15 1.10 -9.86
C VAL A 202 -20.81 0.05 -8.80
N ILE A 203 -21.07 0.37 -7.54
CA ILE A 203 -20.65 -0.44 -6.38
C ILE A 203 -21.89 -1.03 -5.71
N PHE A 204 -21.91 -2.35 -5.50
CA PHE A 204 -23.02 -3.10 -4.96
C PHE A 204 -22.66 -3.64 -3.58
N HIS A 205 -23.33 -3.16 -2.55
CA HIS A 205 -23.07 -3.57 -1.17
C HIS A 205 -24.11 -4.54 -0.63
N ASN A 206 -23.65 -5.62 0.03
CA ASN A 206 -24.47 -6.51 0.86
C ASN A 206 -23.79 -6.72 2.23
N ASP A 207 -23.52 -5.63 2.92
CA ASP A 207 -22.60 -5.59 4.06
C ASP A 207 -23.14 -4.78 5.24
N TRP A 208 -24.44 -4.45 5.23
CA TRP A 208 -25.08 -3.81 6.37
C TRP A 208 -25.01 -4.69 7.61
N THR A 209 -24.74 -4.07 8.74
CA THR A 209 -24.96 -4.68 10.05
C THR A 209 -26.42 -5.10 10.26
N GLY A 210 -26.60 -6.10 11.12
CA GLY A 210 -27.90 -6.69 11.44
C GLY A 210 -28.37 -7.78 10.47
N ILE A 211 -27.59 -8.09 9.43
CA ILE A 211 -27.83 -9.23 8.54
C ILE A 211 -27.16 -10.50 9.08
N ARG A 212 -27.73 -11.67 8.75
CA ARG A 212 -27.18 -12.99 9.11
C ARG A 212 -26.25 -13.49 8.02
N ARG A 213 -25.37 -14.44 8.39
CA ARG A 213 -24.37 -15.06 7.51
C ARG A 213 -24.94 -15.61 6.18
N ASN A 214 -26.18 -16.07 6.22
CA ASN A 214 -26.85 -16.72 5.08
C ASN A 214 -27.92 -15.82 4.42
N ASP A 215 -27.99 -14.53 4.76
CA ASP A 215 -28.87 -13.56 4.08
C ASP A 215 -28.24 -13.11 2.73
N ASN A 216 -27.75 -14.09 1.96
CA ASN A 216 -27.15 -13.90 0.64
C ASN A 216 -28.20 -13.44 -0.38
N LEU A 217 -27.75 -12.71 -1.39
CA LEU A 217 -28.58 -12.29 -2.51
C LEU A 217 -28.20 -13.07 -3.78
N GLU A 218 -29.22 -13.49 -4.52
CA GLU A 218 -29.08 -14.12 -5.83
C GLU A 218 -29.87 -13.31 -6.87
N TYR A 219 -29.17 -12.78 -7.87
CA TYR A 219 -29.78 -11.94 -8.90
C TYR A 219 -29.04 -11.97 -10.24
N ASP A 220 -29.76 -11.62 -11.30
CA ASP A 220 -29.16 -11.17 -12.55
C ASP A 220 -28.97 -9.66 -12.52
N VAL A 221 -27.89 -9.16 -13.12
CA VAL A 221 -27.62 -7.73 -13.28
C VAL A 221 -27.33 -7.40 -14.74
N ALA A 222 -27.90 -6.31 -15.22
CA ALA A 222 -27.58 -5.74 -16.53
C ALA A 222 -27.42 -4.23 -16.41
N MET A 223 -26.46 -3.65 -17.12
CA MET A 223 -26.23 -2.22 -17.18
C MET A 223 -26.33 -1.74 -18.61
N ALA A 224 -27.03 -0.62 -18.81
CA ALA A 224 -27.18 0.01 -20.11
C ALA A 224 -26.80 1.50 -20.05
N LEU A 225 -25.90 1.93 -20.94
CA LEU A 225 -25.53 3.34 -21.14
C LEU A 225 -26.26 3.88 -22.36
N ALA A 226 -27.08 4.92 -22.15
CA ALA A 226 -27.94 5.51 -23.17
C ALA A 226 -28.80 4.46 -23.91
N GLY A 227 -29.23 3.41 -23.19
CA GLY A 227 -30.01 2.29 -23.72
C GLY A 227 -29.20 1.18 -24.40
N ALA A 228 -27.89 1.37 -24.63
CA ALA A 228 -27.03 0.31 -25.17
C ALA A 228 -26.51 -0.58 -24.02
N PRO A 229 -26.59 -1.92 -24.13
CA PRO A 229 -26.06 -2.82 -23.11
C PRO A 229 -24.53 -2.69 -23.05
N VAL A 230 -24.00 -2.53 -21.84
CA VAL A 230 -22.54 -2.40 -21.60
C VAL A 230 -21.98 -3.43 -20.64
N PHE A 231 -22.83 -4.04 -19.81
CA PHE A 231 -22.44 -5.11 -18.90
C PHE A 231 -23.64 -5.99 -18.57
N GLU A 232 -23.41 -7.29 -18.43
CA GLU A 232 -24.39 -8.25 -17.93
C GLU A 232 -23.70 -9.36 -17.13
N ALA A 233 -24.34 -9.80 -16.06
CA ALA A 233 -23.96 -10.99 -15.33
C ALA A 233 -25.20 -11.72 -14.81
N LYS A 234 -25.21 -13.04 -15.00
CA LYS A 234 -26.28 -13.93 -14.51
C LYS A 234 -25.86 -14.70 -13.27
N ASP A 235 -26.84 -15.07 -12.48
CA ASP A 235 -26.68 -15.91 -11.28
C ASP A 235 -25.58 -15.36 -10.36
N VAL A 236 -25.61 -14.04 -10.09
CA VAL A 236 -24.66 -13.41 -9.17
C VAL A 236 -24.97 -13.88 -7.76
N GLN A 237 -24.02 -14.56 -7.13
CA GLN A 237 -24.08 -14.99 -5.73
C GLN A 237 -23.43 -13.93 -4.86
N HIS A 238 -24.21 -12.94 -4.42
CA HIS A 238 -23.72 -11.82 -3.64
C HIS A 238 -23.85 -12.12 -2.15
N TYR A 239 -22.74 -12.59 -1.58
CA TYR A 239 -22.62 -12.99 -0.19
C TYR A 239 -22.78 -11.82 0.79
N THR A 240 -23.17 -12.12 2.03
CA THR A 240 -23.16 -11.12 3.10
C THR A 240 -21.74 -10.70 3.47
N PHE A 241 -21.61 -9.50 4.03
CA PHE A 241 -20.34 -8.90 4.45
C PHE A 241 -19.35 -8.67 3.31
N ALA A 242 -19.89 -8.53 2.09
CA ALA A 242 -19.14 -8.36 0.88
C ALA A 242 -19.81 -7.34 -0.04
N ASP A 243 -19.01 -6.77 -0.93
CA ASP A 243 -19.44 -5.95 -2.03
C ASP A 243 -18.71 -6.33 -3.32
N TRP A 244 -19.07 -5.66 -4.40
CA TRP A 244 -18.34 -5.72 -5.65
C TRP A 244 -18.63 -4.45 -6.44
N HIS A 245 -17.78 -4.14 -7.41
CA HIS A 245 -17.97 -2.98 -8.25
C HIS A 245 -17.71 -3.27 -9.73
N HIS A 246 -18.14 -2.35 -10.58
CA HIS A 246 -17.83 -2.39 -12.01
C HIS A 246 -17.67 -0.95 -12.54
N LEU A 247 -16.47 -0.64 -13.03
CA LEU A 247 -16.13 0.67 -13.57
C LEU A 247 -16.49 0.78 -15.05
N LEU A 248 -17.48 1.62 -15.37
CA LEU A 248 -17.92 1.90 -16.73
C LEU A 248 -17.33 3.23 -17.22
N TRP A 249 -16.87 3.23 -18.47
CA TRP A 249 -16.55 4.44 -19.22
C TRP A 249 -17.53 4.62 -20.39
N THR A 250 -17.93 5.85 -20.69
CA THR A 250 -18.89 6.11 -21.78
C THR A 250 -18.34 5.83 -23.18
N ASP A 251 -17.03 5.60 -23.31
CA ASP A 251 -16.34 5.24 -24.56
C ASP A 251 -15.65 3.87 -24.53
N GLY A 252 -15.85 3.08 -23.47
CA GLY A 252 -15.10 1.83 -23.23
C GLY A 252 -13.76 2.01 -22.50
N GLY A 253 -13.34 3.23 -22.21
CA GLY A 253 -12.23 3.54 -21.29
C GLY A 253 -10.88 3.76 -21.98
N PRO A 254 -9.92 4.39 -21.27
CA PRO A 254 -8.59 4.61 -21.82
C PRO A 254 -7.73 3.36 -21.67
N SER A 255 -6.82 3.18 -22.62
CA SER A 255 -5.64 2.32 -22.48
C SER A 255 -4.43 3.21 -22.20
N ILE A 256 -4.47 3.89 -21.05
CA ILE A 256 -3.46 4.84 -20.58
C ILE A 256 -3.09 4.49 -19.14
N ARG A 257 -1.80 4.38 -18.87
CA ARG A 257 -1.24 4.16 -17.54
C ARG A 257 -0.48 5.39 -17.09
N VAL A 258 -0.66 5.75 -15.82
CA VAL A 258 0.20 6.69 -15.13
C VAL A 258 1.20 5.89 -14.30
N LYS A 259 2.49 6.14 -14.53
CA LYS A 259 3.59 5.57 -13.75
C LYS A 259 4.11 6.65 -12.80
N PRO A 260 3.99 6.46 -11.48
CA PRO A 260 4.54 7.40 -10.51
C PRO A 260 6.07 7.30 -10.48
N ASP A 261 6.73 8.32 -9.93
CA ASP A 261 8.14 8.21 -9.57
C ASP A 261 8.33 7.39 -8.29
N LEU A 262 8.85 6.15 -8.43
CA LEU A 262 9.12 5.25 -7.32
C LEU A 262 10.08 5.85 -6.29
N ALA A 263 11.05 6.66 -6.72
CA ALA A 263 11.98 7.32 -5.80
C ALA A 263 11.23 8.29 -4.88
N THR A 264 10.34 9.11 -5.45
CA THR A 264 9.47 10.02 -4.70
C THR A 264 8.53 9.25 -3.76
N LEU A 265 7.91 8.16 -4.21
CA LEU A 265 7.05 7.34 -3.35
C LEU A 265 7.80 6.79 -2.14
N ALA A 266 8.99 6.23 -2.35
CA ALA A 266 9.81 5.69 -1.26
C ALA A 266 10.30 6.79 -0.32
N ALA A 267 10.77 7.92 -0.86
CA ALA A 267 11.24 9.06 -0.06
C ALA A 267 10.11 9.74 0.76
N ALA A 268 8.85 9.61 0.33
CA ALA A 268 7.68 10.05 1.10
C ALA A 268 7.24 9.05 2.17
N GLY A 269 7.82 7.83 2.20
CA GLY A 269 7.34 6.73 3.02
C GLY A 269 6.07 6.05 2.48
N ALA A 270 5.60 6.41 1.27
CA ALA A 270 4.37 5.88 0.70
C ALA A 270 4.48 4.40 0.30
N VAL A 271 5.70 3.91 0.05
CA VAL A 271 6.01 2.51 -0.25
C VAL A 271 7.36 2.15 0.38
N PRO A 272 7.66 0.86 0.65
CA PRO A 272 9.00 0.46 1.05
C PRO A 272 10.07 0.86 0.03
N HIS A 273 11.31 1.03 0.48
CA HIS A 273 12.47 1.34 -0.37
C HIS A 273 12.88 0.16 -1.28
N TYR A 274 12.05 -0.18 -2.26
CA TYR A 274 12.36 -1.21 -3.25
C TYR A 274 13.57 -0.82 -4.12
N ALA A 275 14.40 -1.82 -4.43
CA ALA A 275 15.61 -1.68 -5.24
C ALA A 275 15.24 -1.38 -6.71
N GLN A 276 15.35 -0.13 -7.15
CA GLN A 276 14.90 0.30 -8.47
C GLN A 276 15.61 -0.40 -9.64
N ASP A 277 16.83 -0.90 -9.42
CA ASP A 277 17.64 -1.63 -10.39
C ASP A 277 17.52 -3.16 -10.29
N PHE A 278 16.56 -3.65 -9.50
CA PHE A 278 16.34 -5.08 -9.32
C PHE A 278 15.92 -5.76 -10.63
N SER A 279 16.59 -6.86 -10.97
CA SER A 279 16.25 -7.67 -12.14
C SER A 279 15.18 -8.69 -11.79
N ILE A 280 13.93 -8.38 -12.13
CA ILE A 280 12.81 -9.31 -12.01
C ILE A 280 13.00 -10.46 -12.99
N SER A 281 12.81 -11.71 -12.53
CA SER A 281 13.00 -12.88 -13.38
C SER A 281 11.89 -13.01 -14.44
N SER A 282 12.23 -13.57 -15.60
CA SER A 282 11.26 -13.90 -16.66
C SER A 282 10.14 -14.84 -16.19
N ASP A 283 10.39 -15.68 -15.20
CA ASP A 283 9.40 -16.60 -14.62
C ASP A 283 8.28 -15.84 -13.88
N ILE A 284 8.64 -14.75 -13.19
CA ILE A 284 7.69 -13.85 -12.53
C ILE A 284 6.87 -13.10 -13.58
N TYR A 285 7.49 -12.49 -14.59
CA TYR A 285 6.75 -11.84 -15.68
C TYR A 285 5.79 -12.80 -16.41
N GLY A 286 6.25 -14.02 -16.72
CA GLY A 286 5.41 -15.06 -17.32
C GLY A 286 4.26 -15.49 -16.41
N THR A 287 4.43 -15.41 -15.10
CA THR A 287 3.36 -15.65 -14.12
C THR A 287 2.34 -14.52 -14.08
N ILE A 288 2.80 -13.26 -14.03
CA ILE A 288 1.93 -12.09 -14.07
C ILE A 288 1.07 -12.10 -15.34
N SER A 289 1.67 -12.29 -16.52
CA SER A 289 0.95 -12.32 -17.79
C SER A 289 -0.10 -13.44 -17.86
N ARG A 290 0.28 -14.65 -17.44
CA ARG A 290 -0.65 -15.79 -17.38
C ARG A 290 -1.83 -15.54 -16.45
N LEU A 291 -1.62 -14.88 -15.31
CA LEU A 291 -2.67 -14.58 -14.35
C LEU A 291 -3.56 -13.43 -14.84
N ALA A 292 -2.98 -12.37 -15.40
CA ALA A 292 -3.71 -11.27 -16.03
C ALA A 292 -4.65 -11.76 -17.14
N GLY A 293 -4.22 -12.77 -17.92
CA GLY A 293 -5.04 -13.42 -18.94
C GLY A 293 -6.22 -14.24 -18.40
N LYS A 294 -6.23 -14.56 -17.10
CA LYS A 294 -7.32 -15.29 -16.42
C LYS A 294 -8.25 -14.38 -15.61
N MET A 295 -7.92 -13.11 -15.44
CA MET A 295 -8.75 -12.17 -14.69
C MET A 295 -10.08 -11.93 -15.41
N SER A 296 -11.16 -11.95 -14.63
CA SER A 296 -12.54 -11.75 -15.08
C SER A 296 -13.14 -10.55 -14.36
N ASP A 297 -13.99 -9.82 -15.06
CA ASP A 297 -14.83 -8.74 -14.58
C ASP A 297 -16.20 -9.22 -14.05
N ARG A 298 -16.39 -10.54 -13.94
CA ARG A 298 -17.60 -11.12 -13.35
C ARG A 298 -17.69 -10.66 -11.87
N PRO A 299 -18.90 -10.40 -11.34
CA PRO A 299 -19.06 -10.07 -9.93
C PRO A 299 -18.54 -11.16 -8.99
N MET A 300 -18.11 -10.76 -7.80
CA MET A 300 -17.76 -11.65 -6.69
C MET A 300 -16.61 -12.64 -6.98
N GLN A 301 -15.72 -12.32 -7.93
CA GLN A 301 -14.52 -13.12 -8.19
C GLN A 301 -13.44 -12.86 -7.15
N GLN A 302 -12.67 -13.90 -6.80
CA GLN A 302 -11.56 -13.81 -5.84
C GLN A 302 -10.24 -13.30 -6.44
N GLY A 303 -10.20 -12.99 -7.74
CA GLY A 303 -8.96 -12.66 -8.44
C GLY A 303 -7.93 -13.81 -8.36
N THR A 304 -6.71 -13.50 -7.92
CA THR A 304 -5.65 -14.48 -7.59
C THR A 304 -5.41 -14.64 -6.10
N ILE A 305 -6.33 -14.14 -5.28
CA ILE A 305 -6.23 -14.23 -3.82
C ILE A 305 -6.51 -15.68 -3.40
N ASP A 306 -5.76 -16.17 -2.41
CA ASP A 306 -6.05 -17.44 -1.77
C ASP A 306 -7.30 -17.30 -0.88
N ASN A 307 -8.36 -18.02 -1.22
CA ASN A 307 -9.60 -17.96 -0.46
C ASN A 307 -9.50 -18.71 0.86
N HIS A 308 -8.53 -19.63 1.04
CA HIS A 308 -8.17 -20.19 2.32
C HIS A 308 -6.94 -19.46 2.87
N MET A 309 -7.13 -18.26 3.40
CA MET A 309 -6.02 -17.42 3.85
C MET A 309 -5.04 -18.15 4.80
N PRO A 310 -5.47 -19.01 5.77
CA PRO A 310 -4.56 -19.74 6.67
C PRO A 310 -3.58 -20.70 5.99
N ASP A 311 -3.72 -21.00 4.69
CA ASP A 311 -2.86 -21.95 3.99
C ASP A 311 -1.38 -21.56 4.13
N THR A 312 -0.57 -22.57 4.43
CA THR A 312 0.87 -22.39 4.64
C THR A 312 1.62 -22.35 3.31
N GLY A 313 2.69 -21.57 3.25
CA GLY A 313 3.64 -21.57 2.13
C GLY A 313 3.95 -20.17 1.62
N GLY A 314 4.85 -20.10 0.64
CA GLY A 314 5.12 -18.87 -0.09
C GLY A 314 4.00 -18.61 -1.10
N ARG A 315 3.31 -17.48 -0.98
CA ARG A 315 2.26 -17.03 -1.90
C ARG A 315 2.54 -15.61 -2.37
N MET A 316 2.14 -15.30 -3.60
CA MET A 316 2.33 -13.96 -4.18
C MET A 316 1.49 -12.87 -3.50
N ASP A 317 0.51 -13.26 -2.69
CA ASP A 317 -0.35 -12.36 -1.93
C ASP A 317 0.22 -12.02 -0.54
N ILE A 318 1.37 -12.61 -0.16
CA ILE A 318 2.06 -12.41 1.12
C ILE A 318 3.29 -11.50 0.95
N GLY A 319 3.29 -10.36 1.65
CA GLY A 319 4.43 -9.45 1.74
C GLY A 319 4.02 -8.09 2.30
N PRO A 320 4.97 -7.16 2.51
CA PRO A 320 4.62 -5.75 2.77
C PRO A 320 3.69 -5.20 1.68
N MET A 321 3.94 -5.59 0.43
CA MET A 321 2.98 -5.53 -0.67
C MET A 321 3.00 -6.87 -1.43
N PRO A 322 1.90 -7.30 -2.06
CA PRO A 322 1.86 -8.49 -2.90
C PRO A 322 2.84 -8.40 -4.08
N THR A 323 3.32 -9.53 -4.59
CA THR A 323 4.27 -9.61 -5.71
C THR A 323 3.78 -8.83 -6.93
N TRP A 324 2.50 -8.96 -7.31
CA TRP A 324 1.95 -8.25 -8.48
C TRP A 324 1.94 -6.73 -8.30
N ALA A 325 1.75 -6.26 -7.07
CA ALA A 325 1.78 -4.84 -6.73
C ALA A 325 3.20 -4.29 -6.85
N VAL A 326 4.20 -5.04 -6.38
CA VAL A 326 5.61 -4.66 -6.52
C VAL A 326 6.06 -4.69 -7.98
N VAL A 327 5.62 -5.67 -8.77
CA VAL A 327 5.91 -5.71 -10.22
C VAL A 327 5.29 -4.51 -10.94
N ASP A 328 4.02 -4.16 -10.71
CA ASP A 328 3.41 -2.98 -11.34
C ASP A 328 4.12 -1.67 -10.95
N LEU A 329 4.53 -1.57 -9.68
CA LEU A 329 5.21 -0.40 -9.14
C LEU A 329 6.60 -0.19 -9.75
N MET A 330 7.38 -1.26 -9.91
CA MET A 330 8.76 -1.19 -10.42
C MET A 330 8.80 -1.13 -11.95
N ASP A 331 8.04 -2.01 -12.60
CA ASP A 331 8.06 -2.22 -14.04
C ASP A 331 6.65 -2.52 -14.58
N GLY A 332 5.77 -1.53 -14.41
CA GLY A 332 4.38 -1.61 -14.85
C GLY A 332 4.21 -1.93 -16.33
N SER A 333 3.29 -2.85 -16.63
CA SER A 333 2.81 -3.21 -17.97
C SER A 333 1.27 -3.25 -17.95
N GLU A 334 0.64 -3.47 -19.11
CA GLU A 334 -0.82 -3.69 -19.17
C GLU A 334 -1.24 -4.89 -18.30
N ASP A 335 -0.47 -5.99 -18.37
CA ASP A 335 -0.76 -7.22 -17.61
C ASP A 335 -0.59 -7.02 -16.10
N SER A 336 0.50 -6.38 -15.64
CA SER A 336 0.69 -6.15 -14.20
C SER A 336 -0.34 -5.16 -13.65
N ARG A 337 -0.71 -4.13 -14.42
CA ARG A 337 -1.77 -3.19 -14.03
C ARG A 337 -3.13 -3.87 -13.95
N LYS A 338 -3.47 -4.69 -14.95
CA LYS A 338 -4.72 -5.45 -14.96
C LYS A 338 -4.80 -6.39 -13.77
N LEU A 339 -3.72 -7.10 -13.46
CA LEU A 339 -3.67 -8.01 -12.31
C LEU A 339 -3.74 -7.26 -10.97
N LEU A 340 -3.06 -6.11 -10.85
CA LEU A 340 -3.14 -5.26 -9.67
C LEU A 340 -4.57 -4.81 -9.38
N LEU A 341 -5.25 -4.27 -10.39
CA LEU A 341 -6.62 -3.77 -10.23
C LEU A 341 -7.61 -4.92 -10.03
N ALA A 342 -7.52 -6.02 -10.78
CA ALA A 342 -8.43 -7.15 -10.58
C ALA A 342 -8.35 -7.76 -9.16
N ASN A 343 -7.16 -7.81 -8.54
CA ASN A 343 -7.02 -8.23 -7.15
C ASN A 343 -7.53 -7.18 -6.15
N ALA A 344 -7.49 -5.90 -6.51
CA ALA A 344 -8.08 -4.83 -5.72
C ALA A 344 -9.62 -4.87 -5.79
N ASP A 345 -10.17 -5.12 -6.97
CA ASP A 345 -11.60 -5.29 -7.20
C ASP A 345 -12.14 -6.49 -6.42
N ALA A 346 -11.38 -7.58 -6.37
CA ALA A 346 -11.68 -8.77 -5.58
C ALA A 346 -11.68 -8.56 -4.06
N ALA A 347 -11.11 -7.46 -3.55
CA ALA A 347 -11.14 -7.13 -2.11
C ALA A 347 -12.59 -7.08 -1.58
N GLY A 348 -13.51 -6.53 -2.37
CA GLY A 348 -14.93 -6.45 -2.03
C GLY A 348 -15.58 -7.80 -1.80
N SER A 349 -15.10 -8.84 -2.51
CA SER A 349 -15.62 -10.21 -2.37
C SER A 349 -15.19 -10.91 -1.09
N VAL A 350 -14.19 -10.37 -0.38
CA VAL A 350 -13.72 -10.91 0.90
C VAL A 350 -14.73 -10.54 1.99
N PRO A 351 -15.23 -11.49 2.80
CA PRO A 351 -16.34 -11.25 3.73
C PRO A 351 -15.92 -10.55 5.03
N TRP A 352 -15.24 -9.41 4.92
CA TRP A 352 -14.75 -8.60 6.03
C TRP A 352 -15.45 -7.23 6.15
N HIS A 353 -16.52 -6.99 5.38
CA HIS A 353 -17.26 -5.73 5.34
C HIS A 353 -18.42 -5.75 6.34
N LEU A 354 -18.39 -4.86 7.33
CA LEU A 354 -19.53 -4.65 8.22
C LEU A 354 -19.76 -3.15 8.34
N ARG A 355 -20.77 -2.64 7.63
CA ARG A 355 -21.14 -1.23 7.66
C ARG A 355 -22.24 -0.96 8.69
N ASP A 356 -21.99 0.03 9.54
CA ASP A 356 -22.94 0.49 10.55
C ASP A 356 -24.11 1.23 9.87
N ARG A 357 -25.34 0.76 10.07
CA ARG A 357 -26.55 1.35 9.43
C ARG A 357 -26.76 2.83 9.76
N LYS A 358 -26.23 3.31 10.89
CA LYS A 358 -26.40 4.70 11.32
C LYS A 358 -25.43 5.64 10.62
N SER A 359 -24.18 5.20 10.39
CA SER A 359 -23.13 6.04 9.85
C SER A 359 -22.76 5.75 8.39
N GLY A 360 -23.08 4.56 7.87
CA GLY A 360 -22.64 4.12 6.54
C GLY A 360 -21.15 3.75 6.48
N LEU A 361 -20.47 3.69 7.63
CA LEU A 361 -19.03 3.45 7.75
C LEU A 361 -18.75 2.06 8.30
N PRO A 362 -17.52 1.52 8.12
CA PRO A 362 -17.08 0.31 8.80
C PRO A 362 -17.27 0.38 10.32
N LEU A 363 -17.58 -0.76 10.93
CA LEU A 363 -17.68 -0.89 12.39
C LEU A 363 -16.38 -0.49 13.11
N THR A 364 -16.51 0.07 14.31
CA THR A 364 -15.37 0.40 15.18
C THR A 364 -15.43 -0.37 16.50
N ILE A 365 -14.27 -0.72 17.05
CA ILE A 365 -14.19 -1.29 18.41
C ILE A 365 -14.46 -0.24 19.50
N ASP A 366 -14.53 1.06 19.17
CA ASP A 366 -14.96 2.09 20.12
C ASP A 366 -16.47 2.05 20.34
N ALA A 367 -17.23 1.85 19.25
CA ALA A 367 -18.68 1.66 19.34
C ALA A 367 -19.04 0.26 19.85
N TYR A 368 -18.23 -0.75 19.49
CA TYR A 368 -18.51 -2.16 19.77
C TYR A 368 -17.31 -2.88 20.40
N PRO A 369 -16.90 -2.51 21.63
CA PRO A 369 -15.64 -2.98 22.24
C PRO A 369 -15.59 -4.48 22.46
N GLN A 370 -16.73 -5.14 22.61
CA GLN A 370 -16.84 -6.58 22.86
C GLN A 370 -17.12 -7.41 21.59
N LEU A 371 -17.24 -6.77 20.43
CA LEU A 371 -17.52 -7.47 19.17
C LEU A 371 -16.29 -8.21 18.68
N TRP A 372 -16.44 -9.49 18.32
CA TRP A 372 -15.31 -10.31 17.87
C TRP A 372 -15.70 -11.07 16.61
N LEU A 373 -14.97 -10.84 15.51
CA LEU A 373 -15.17 -11.51 14.23
C LEU A 373 -14.48 -12.87 14.23
N ASP A 374 -14.93 -13.74 15.12
CA ASP A 374 -14.44 -15.10 15.32
C ASP A 374 -15.59 -15.97 15.83
N SER A 375 -15.54 -17.27 15.51
CA SER A 375 -16.54 -18.25 15.92
C SER A 375 -16.72 -18.36 17.44
N ARG A 376 -15.70 -17.99 18.22
CA ARG A 376 -15.71 -17.93 19.69
C ARG A 376 -16.33 -16.65 20.25
N GLY A 377 -16.61 -15.67 19.38
CA GLY A 377 -17.30 -14.43 19.72
C GLY A 377 -18.76 -14.63 20.14
N LYS A 378 -19.41 -13.53 20.50
CA LYS A 378 -20.83 -13.51 20.87
C LYS A 378 -21.65 -12.75 19.83
N ALA A 379 -22.89 -13.20 19.63
CA ALA A 379 -23.88 -12.40 18.92
C ALA A 379 -24.07 -11.05 19.62
N GLN A 380 -24.28 -10.02 18.82
CA GLN A 380 -24.61 -8.68 19.25
C GLN A 380 -25.88 -8.21 18.53
N PRO A 381 -27.06 -8.26 19.19
CA PRO A 381 -28.33 -7.91 18.56
C PRO A 381 -28.30 -6.55 17.86
N GLY A 382 -28.80 -6.50 16.62
CA GLY A 382 -28.79 -5.30 15.78
C GLY A 382 -27.48 -5.03 15.04
N VAL A 383 -26.40 -5.75 15.35
CA VAL A 383 -25.08 -5.61 14.70
C VAL A 383 -24.67 -6.91 14.02
N LEU A 384 -24.53 -7.97 14.82
CA LEU A 384 -24.29 -9.35 14.38
C LEU A 384 -25.31 -10.24 15.08
N PRO A 385 -26.39 -10.68 14.41
CA PRO A 385 -27.43 -11.50 15.03
C PRO A 385 -26.95 -12.85 15.55
N GLU A 386 -25.81 -13.33 15.05
CA GLU A 386 -25.16 -14.60 15.40
C GLU A 386 -23.64 -14.40 15.52
N PRO A 387 -22.91 -15.29 16.21
CA PRO A 387 -21.45 -15.25 16.22
C PRO A 387 -20.89 -15.31 14.79
N PHE A 388 -19.89 -14.49 14.51
CA PHE A 388 -19.23 -14.47 13.21
C PHE A 388 -18.56 -15.83 12.92
N GLN A 389 -18.47 -16.22 11.66
CA GLN A 389 -17.76 -17.43 11.24
C GLN A 389 -16.68 -17.02 10.24
N GLN A 390 -15.43 -17.36 10.54
CA GLN A 390 -14.28 -17.03 9.68
C GLN A 390 -14.33 -17.78 8.35
N GLU A 391 -14.88 -18.99 8.37
CA GLU A 391 -15.30 -19.69 7.15
C GLU A 391 -16.58 -19.05 6.62
N HIS A 392 -16.56 -18.51 5.41
CA HIS A 392 -17.67 -17.75 4.87
C HIS A 392 -17.70 -17.83 3.34
N HIS A 393 -18.68 -18.55 2.78
CA HIS A 393 -18.92 -18.66 1.33
C HIS A 393 -17.67 -18.96 0.48
N GLY A 394 -16.88 -19.94 0.91
CA GLY A 394 -15.65 -20.37 0.24
C GLY A 394 -14.38 -19.65 0.71
N TRP A 395 -14.53 -18.56 1.48
CA TRP A 395 -13.42 -17.92 2.16
C TRP A 395 -13.16 -18.53 3.53
N THR A 396 -11.90 -18.57 3.95
CA THR A 396 -11.47 -18.74 5.32
C THR A 396 -10.57 -17.56 5.64
N LEU A 397 -11.08 -16.65 6.47
CA LEU A 397 -10.39 -15.42 6.81
C LEU A 397 -9.28 -15.66 7.85
N ASP A 398 -8.18 -14.92 7.72
CA ASP A 398 -7.04 -15.01 8.63
C ASP A 398 -6.32 -13.66 8.72
N ASP A 399 -5.78 -13.31 9.89
CA ASP A 399 -5.02 -12.08 10.10
C ASP A 399 -3.52 -12.25 9.76
N ALA A 400 -2.96 -13.44 9.95
CA ALA A 400 -1.57 -13.78 9.69
C ALA A 400 -1.23 -13.94 8.21
N HIS A 401 -2.23 -14.07 7.35
CA HIS A 401 -2.05 -14.27 5.91
C HIS A 401 -2.88 -13.31 5.04
N GLN A 402 -3.43 -12.25 5.62
CA GLN A 402 -4.18 -11.24 4.86
C GLN A 402 -3.28 -10.48 3.86
N PRO A 403 -3.72 -10.34 2.59
CA PRO A 403 -2.99 -9.55 1.60
C PRO A 403 -3.20 -8.04 1.80
N ALA A 404 -2.32 -7.22 1.21
CA ALA A 404 -2.56 -5.79 1.04
C ALA A 404 -3.13 -5.53 -0.36
N LEU A 405 -4.46 -5.38 -0.46
CA LEU A 405 -5.14 -5.32 -1.75
C LEU A 405 -5.36 -3.89 -2.22
N SER A 406 -5.85 -3.00 -1.35
CA SER A 406 -6.48 -1.74 -1.80
C SER A 406 -5.62 -0.48 -1.61
N TYR A 407 -4.58 -0.55 -0.77
CA TYR A 407 -3.72 0.61 -0.48
C TYR A 407 -3.01 1.16 -1.72
N LEU A 408 -2.25 0.34 -2.44
CA LEU A 408 -1.52 0.79 -3.63
C LEU A 408 -2.49 1.20 -4.76
N PRO A 409 -3.55 0.43 -5.09
CA PRO A 409 -4.56 0.87 -6.04
C PRO A 409 -5.17 2.23 -5.70
N TYR A 410 -5.50 2.49 -4.44
CA TYR A 410 -5.99 3.81 -4.02
C TYR A 410 -4.92 4.90 -4.17
N LEU A 411 -3.68 4.62 -3.73
CA LEU A 411 -2.54 5.54 -3.87
C LEU A 411 -2.37 6.02 -5.31
N LEU A 412 -2.49 5.10 -6.29
CA LEU A 412 -2.28 5.35 -7.71
C LEU A 412 -3.51 5.94 -8.43
N THR A 413 -4.73 5.55 -8.04
CA THR A 413 -5.95 5.91 -8.80
C THR A 413 -6.74 7.04 -8.17
N GLY A 414 -6.69 7.19 -6.84
CA GLY A 414 -7.61 8.04 -6.09
C GLY A 414 -9.05 7.52 -6.04
N SER A 415 -9.29 6.24 -6.37
CA SER A 415 -10.62 5.64 -6.37
C SER A 415 -11.27 5.64 -4.98
N GLN A 416 -12.52 6.09 -4.90
CA GLN A 416 -13.27 6.03 -3.65
C GLN A 416 -13.59 4.58 -3.25
N TYR A 417 -13.78 3.66 -4.19
CA TYR A 417 -13.98 2.23 -3.91
C TYR A 417 -12.76 1.67 -3.17
N TYR A 418 -11.56 1.78 -3.73
CA TYR A 418 -10.34 1.26 -3.06
C TYR A 418 -10.03 1.95 -1.72
N ARG A 419 -10.43 3.20 -1.54
CA ARG A 419 -10.40 3.88 -0.22
C ARG A 419 -11.31 3.17 0.79
N ASP A 420 -12.53 2.85 0.38
CA ASP A 420 -13.54 2.22 1.24
C ASP A 420 -13.13 0.77 1.59
N GLU A 421 -12.60 0.03 0.61
CA GLU A 421 -12.03 -1.31 0.81
C GLU A 421 -10.90 -1.31 1.85
N LEU A 422 -9.98 -0.33 1.76
CA LEU A 422 -8.91 -0.19 2.75
C LEU A 422 -9.46 0.10 4.15
N ALA A 423 -10.49 0.94 4.26
CA ALA A 423 -11.12 1.26 5.53
C ALA A 423 -11.87 0.05 6.13
N ALA A 424 -12.53 -0.76 5.30
CA ALA A 424 -13.18 -1.99 5.71
C ALA A 424 -12.17 -3.02 6.24
N GLN A 425 -11.07 -3.26 5.51
CA GLN A 425 -10.01 -4.14 5.96
C GLN A 425 -9.34 -3.64 7.26
N ALA A 426 -9.11 -2.33 7.40
CA ALA A 426 -8.55 -1.74 8.61
C ALA A 426 -9.48 -1.84 9.83
N ALA A 427 -10.80 -1.82 9.63
CA ALA A 427 -11.77 -2.13 10.68
C ALA A 427 -11.74 -3.62 11.07
N TYR A 428 -11.70 -4.51 10.07
CA TYR A 428 -11.65 -5.95 10.26
C TYR A 428 -10.46 -6.38 11.13
N VAL A 429 -9.24 -5.87 10.89
CA VAL A 429 -8.05 -6.28 11.66
C VAL A 429 -8.14 -5.97 13.15
N LEU A 430 -8.90 -4.95 13.55
CA LEU A 430 -9.16 -4.65 14.96
C LEU A 430 -10.23 -5.55 15.55
N LEU A 431 -11.25 -5.88 14.75
CA LEU A 431 -12.40 -6.67 15.14
C LEU A 431 -12.14 -8.18 15.16
N SER A 432 -11.14 -8.66 14.40
CA SER A 432 -10.73 -10.07 14.36
C SER A 432 -9.98 -10.53 15.60
N PHE A 433 -9.42 -9.59 16.38
CA PHE A 433 -8.64 -9.91 17.57
C PHE A 433 -9.53 -10.06 18.81
N ASP A 434 -9.21 -10.94 19.76
CA ASP A 434 -10.07 -11.18 20.93
C ASP A 434 -10.26 -9.89 21.79
N PRO A 435 -11.50 -9.50 22.14
CA PRO A 435 -11.79 -8.34 22.98
C PRO A 435 -11.06 -8.32 24.32
N TYR A 436 -10.89 -9.46 24.98
CA TYR A 436 -10.16 -9.56 26.24
C TYR A 436 -8.69 -9.20 26.05
N TYR A 437 -8.02 -9.85 25.09
CA TYR A 437 -6.60 -9.61 24.85
C TYR A 437 -6.37 -8.21 24.29
N ARG A 438 -7.26 -7.66 23.47
CA ARG A 438 -7.06 -6.32 22.88
C ARG A 438 -7.43 -5.16 23.81
N GLY A 439 -7.89 -5.44 25.03
CA GLY A 439 -8.36 -4.41 25.97
C GLY A 439 -9.64 -3.72 25.51
N GLY A 440 -10.56 -4.47 24.91
CA GLY A 440 -11.84 -3.99 24.39
C GLY A 440 -11.64 -2.94 23.29
N SER A 441 -11.95 -1.68 23.60
CA SER A 441 -11.76 -0.55 22.70
C SER A 441 -10.31 -0.09 22.59
N HIS A 442 -9.39 -0.49 23.49
CA HIS A 442 -7.98 -0.10 23.36
C HIS A 442 -7.36 -0.61 22.05
N GLY A 443 -7.75 -1.81 21.60
CA GLY A 443 -7.33 -2.37 20.31
C GLY A 443 -5.85 -2.77 20.26
N ILE A 444 -5.29 -3.26 21.37
CA ILE A 444 -3.88 -3.62 21.48
C ILE A 444 -3.62 -5.02 20.90
N LEU A 445 -2.94 -5.08 19.76
CA LEU A 445 -2.67 -6.29 18.98
C LEU A 445 -1.64 -7.22 19.62
N ILE A 446 -0.75 -6.72 20.48
CA ILE A 446 0.19 -7.57 21.24
C ILE A 446 -0.39 -8.12 22.54
N GLY A 447 -1.68 -7.90 22.79
CA GLY A 447 -2.30 -8.21 24.07
C GLY A 447 -2.08 -7.07 25.08
N GLU A 448 -3.11 -6.69 25.82
CA GLU A 448 -3.09 -5.63 26.82
C GLU A 448 -2.07 -5.92 27.93
N HIS A 449 -1.85 -7.19 28.28
CA HIS A 449 -0.80 -7.59 29.23
C HIS A 449 0.42 -8.27 28.57
N VAL A 450 0.50 -8.24 27.23
CA VAL A 450 1.57 -8.81 26.39
C VAL A 450 1.51 -10.34 26.31
N GLU A 451 0.31 -10.86 26.06
CA GLU A 451 -0.01 -12.28 25.90
C GLU A 451 -0.66 -12.59 24.54
N ALA A 452 -0.38 -11.79 23.51
CA ALA A 452 -1.04 -12.00 22.23
C ALA A 452 -0.85 -13.42 21.69
N TRP A 453 -1.99 -14.02 21.34
CA TRP A 453 -2.11 -15.29 20.64
C TRP A 453 -2.01 -15.13 19.11
N ILE A 454 -1.42 -14.03 18.64
CA ILE A 454 -1.23 -13.76 17.22
C ILE A 454 0.16 -14.24 16.80
N GLN A 455 0.27 -14.75 15.58
CA GLN A 455 1.57 -14.94 14.94
C GLN A 455 2.27 -13.58 14.78
N VAL A 456 3.61 -13.56 14.89
CA VAL A 456 4.40 -12.32 14.71
C VAL A 456 4.14 -11.69 13.33
N ARG A 457 3.88 -12.52 12.31
CA ARG A 457 3.45 -12.04 11.00
C ARG A 457 2.03 -11.44 11.00
N GLY A 458 1.08 -11.98 11.75
CA GLY A 458 -0.25 -11.38 11.88
C GLY A 458 -0.20 -10.01 12.55
N LEU A 459 0.69 -9.83 13.53
CA LEU A 459 0.99 -8.51 14.08
C LEU A 459 1.55 -7.58 13.00
N ALA A 460 2.51 -8.04 12.18
CA ALA A 460 3.07 -7.26 11.09
C ALA A 460 1.99 -6.79 10.10
N TRP A 461 1.16 -7.70 9.59
CA TRP A 461 0.12 -7.35 8.61
C TRP A 461 -0.99 -6.49 9.17
N SER A 462 -1.38 -6.69 10.43
CA SER A 462 -2.38 -5.84 11.09
C SER A 462 -1.85 -4.42 11.30
N LEU A 463 -0.60 -4.26 11.74
CA LEU A 463 0.06 -2.95 11.85
C LEU A 463 0.23 -2.28 10.48
N ARG A 464 0.61 -3.05 9.45
CA ARG A 464 0.68 -2.57 8.05
C ARG A 464 -0.67 -2.01 7.60
N THR A 465 -1.76 -2.76 7.78
CA THR A 465 -3.10 -2.34 7.34
C THR A 465 -3.55 -1.08 8.07
N LEU A 466 -3.34 -0.98 9.39
CA LEU A 466 -3.63 0.23 10.17
C LEU A 466 -2.78 1.43 9.73
N ALA A 467 -1.49 1.22 9.46
CA ALA A 467 -0.59 2.26 8.98
C ALA A 467 -0.95 2.74 7.58
N ASN A 468 -1.28 1.83 6.67
CA ASN A 468 -1.78 2.17 5.35
C ASN A 468 -3.03 3.07 5.44
N ALA A 469 -4.02 2.69 6.25
CA ALA A 469 -5.22 3.50 6.47
C ALA A 469 -4.91 4.88 7.08
N ALA A 470 -4.10 4.92 8.14
CA ALA A 470 -3.71 6.17 8.80
C ALA A 470 -2.80 7.07 7.95
N TYR A 471 -2.10 6.50 6.96
CA TYR A 471 -1.23 7.24 6.07
C TYR A 471 -1.99 7.86 4.88
N ILE A 472 -2.95 7.14 4.29
CA ILE A 472 -3.53 7.54 3.00
C ILE A 472 -4.99 7.95 3.02
N LEU A 473 -5.80 7.51 3.99
CA LEU A 473 -7.19 7.94 4.03
C LEU A 473 -7.25 9.48 4.09
N PRO A 474 -8.20 10.12 3.39
CA PRO A 474 -8.31 11.57 3.45
C PRO A 474 -8.38 12.08 4.89
N ASP A 475 -7.73 13.20 5.18
CA ASP A 475 -7.74 13.78 6.53
C ASP A 475 -9.16 14.09 7.02
N ASP A 476 -10.09 14.35 6.10
CA ASP A 476 -11.52 14.58 6.38
C ASP A 476 -12.38 13.31 6.35
N TYR A 477 -11.78 12.13 6.13
CA TYR A 477 -12.46 10.86 6.22
C TYR A 477 -12.84 10.58 7.69
N PRO A 478 -14.10 10.24 8.01
CA PRO A 478 -14.57 10.16 9.39
C PRO A 478 -13.78 9.22 10.32
N LEU A 479 -13.18 8.14 9.78
CA LEU A 479 -12.40 7.19 10.58
C LEU A 479 -10.88 7.38 10.48
N HIS A 480 -10.38 8.39 9.76
CA HIS A 480 -8.93 8.62 9.63
C HIS A 480 -8.25 8.79 11.00
N ALA A 481 -8.76 9.72 11.82
CA ALA A 481 -8.22 9.96 13.16
C ALA A 481 -8.36 8.74 14.09
N TYR A 482 -9.39 7.92 13.89
CA TYR A 482 -9.60 6.69 14.64
C TYR A 482 -8.49 5.66 14.34
N PHE A 483 -8.20 5.40 13.06
CA PHE A 483 -7.15 4.44 12.69
C PHE A 483 -5.74 4.93 13.09
N ASP A 484 -5.44 6.23 12.93
CA ASP A 484 -4.19 6.83 13.43
C ASP A 484 -4.03 6.63 14.94
N ALA A 485 -5.08 6.87 15.72
CA ALA A 485 -5.05 6.66 17.16
C ALA A 485 -4.80 5.19 17.54
N LYS A 486 -5.44 4.22 16.87
CA LYS A 486 -5.21 2.79 17.12
C LYS A 486 -3.79 2.35 16.78
N LEU A 487 -3.24 2.83 15.67
CA LEU A 487 -1.85 2.57 15.32
C LEU A 487 -0.89 3.14 16.36
N ARG A 488 -1.04 4.41 16.74
CA ARG A 488 -0.19 5.06 17.75
C ARG A 488 -0.24 4.35 19.09
N ALA A 489 -1.43 3.93 19.54
CA ALA A 489 -1.59 3.18 20.78
C ALA A 489 -0.83 1.84 20.74
N ASN A 490 -0.92 1.10 19.64
CA ASN A 490 -0.18 -0.15 19.45
C ASN A 490 1.33 0.05 19.45
N LEU A 491 1.83 1.04 18.72
CA LEU A 491 3.27 1.35 18.67
C LEU A 491 3.81 1.82 20.02
N ALA A 492 3.04 2.65 20.74
CA ALA A 492 3.38 3.09 22.09
C ALA A 492 3.43 1.90 23.06
N LYS A 493 2.46 0.98 22.99
CA LYS A 493 2.44 -0.23 23.82
C LYS A 493 3.62 -1.15 23.54
N LEU A 494 3.98 -1.34 22.27
CA LEU A 494 5.17 -2.09 21.87
C LEU A 494 6.44 -1.49 22.47
N ALA A 495 6.62 -0.17 22.33
CA ALA A 495 7.79 0.52 22.87
C ALA A 495 7.85 0.44 24.41
N ASP A 496 6.73 0.71 25.09
CA ASP A 496 6.62 0.59 26.54
C ASP A 496 6.97 -0.82 27.04
N ALA A 497 6.35 -1.85 26.46
CA ALA A 497 6.56 -3.23 26.88
C ALA A 497 7.99 -3.73 26.62
N MET A 498 8.51 -3.51 25.41
CA MET A 498 9.77 -4.13 24.98
C MET A 498 10.99 -3.31 25.40
N ILE A 499 10.88 -1.99 25.43
CA ILE A 499 12.02 -1.08 25.65
C ILE A 499 12.00 -0.52 27.07
N GLU A 500 10.89 0.07 27.51
CA GLU A 500 10.85 0.77 28.80
C GLU A 500 10.76 -0.22 29.97
N GLN A 501 9.84 -1.17 29.90
CA GLN A 501 9.66 -2.22 30.91
C GLN A 501 10.65 -3.37 30.75
N ARG A 502 11.33 -3.44 29.59
CA ARG A 502 12.27 -4.51 29.23
C ARG A 502 11.73 -5.90 29.52
N LYS A 503 10.49 -6.18 29.10
CA LYS A 503 9.82 -7.48 29.37
C LYS A 503 10.59 -8.69 28.85
N MET A 504 11.51 -8.48 27.89
CA MET A 504 12.33 -9.51 27.26
C MET A 504 13.78 -9.54 27.76
N LYS A 505 14.14 -8.82 28.83
CA LYS A 505 15.53 -8.76 29.36
C LYS A 505 16.11 -10.13 29.72
N ASP A 506 15.27 -11.06 30.17
CA ASP A 506 15.71 -12.40 30.59
C ASP A 506 16.06 -13.29 29.37
N SER A 507 15.85 -12.82 28.14
CA SER A 507 16.37 -13.43 26.92
C SER A 507 17.86 -13.16 26.68
N GLY A 508 18.54 -12.39 27.55
CA GLY A 508 19.97 -12.13 27.49
C GLY A 508 20.45 -11.69 26.10
N ALA A 509 21.41 -12.42 25.53
CA ALA A 509 21.99 -12.12 24.23
C ALA A 509 20.99 -12.22 23.05
N LEU A 510 19.85 -12.90 23.25
CA LEU A 510 18.77 -13.06 22.27
C LEU A 510 17.73 -11.94 22.33
N GLU A 511 17.80 -11.00 23.28
CA GLU A 511 16.81 -9.90 23.41
C GLU A 511 16.58 -9.20 22.05
N GLY A 512 15.31 -8.92 21.69
CA GLY A 512 14.93 -8.36 20.38
C GLY A 512 14.04 -9.28 19.53
N TRP A 513 13.79 -10.53 19.93
CA TRP A 513 12.76 -11.35 19.30
C TRP A 513 11.37 -11.01 19.87
N MET A 514 10.35 -11.03 19.02
CA MET A 514 8.96 -10.74 19.40
C MET A 514 8.23 -12.02 19.84
N PRO A 515 7.63 -12.05 21.04
CA PRO A 515 6.69 -13.12 21.41
C PRO A 515 5.47 -13.16 20.50
N GLY A 516 5.01 -14.35 20.18
CA GLY A 516 3.78 -14.59 19.42
C GLY A 516 3.43 -16.07 19.40
N ASP A 517 2.21 -16.40 18.98
CA ASP A 517 1.79 -17.79 18.86
C ASP A 517 2.54 -18.48 17.72
N TYR A 518 3.20 -19.58 18.05
CA TYR A 518 3.95 -20.38 17.09
C TYR A 518 4.14 -21.80 17.60
N ARG A 519 4.37 -22.73 16.67
CA ARG A 519 4.58 -24.16 16.99
C ARG A 519 5.92 -24.65 16.41
N PRO A 520 6.65 -25.51 17.14
CA PRO A 520 6.34 -26.04 18.48
C PRO A 520 6.42 -24.99 19.60
N ASP A 521 5.81 -25.28 20.76
CA ASP A 521 5.92 -24.42 21.95
C ASP A 521 7.41 -24.25 22.33
N GLY A 522 7.82 -23.04 22.75
CA GLY A 522 9.24 -22.70 22.91
C GLY A 522 9.89 -22.03 21.71
N ALA A 523 9.27 -22.10 20.53
CA ALA A 523 9.83 -21.57 19.28
C ALA A 523 9.40 -20.14 18.95
N THR A 524 10.22 -19.50 18.13
CA THR A 524 9.87 -18.36 17.29
C THR A 524 10.21 -18.68 15.82
N ALA A 525 9.61 -17.95 14.89
CA ALA A 525 9.96 -17.98 13.47
C ALA A 525 10.78 -16.73 13.11
N PRO A 526 12.10 -16.85 12.88
CA PRO A 526 12.95 -15.72 12.53
C PRO A 526 12.46 -14.95 11.29
N TRP A 527 11.91 -15.63 10.29
CA TRP A 527 11.34 -15.02 9.09
C TRP A 527 10.10 -14.15 9.37
N GLN A 528 9.26 -14.51 10.35
CA GLN A 528 8.15 -13.64 10.78
C GLN A 528 8.67 -12.36 11.46
N SER A 529 9.74 -12.48 12.24
CA SER A 529 10.41 -11.32 12.84
C SER A 529 11.00 -10.40 11.77
N ALA A 530 11.50 -10.96 10.66
CA ALA A 530 11.94 -10.18 9.50
C ALA A 530 10.76 -9.44 8.82
N PHE A 531 9.58 -10.05 8.69
CA PHE A 531 8.38 -9.36 8.20
C PHE A 531 7.98 -8.19 9.10
N LEU A 532 8.00 -8.39 10.42
CA LEU A 532 7.65 -7.35 11.38
C LEU A 532 8.65 -6.19 11.35
N ILE A 533 9.96 -6.44 11.37
CA ILE A 533 10.95 -5.35 11.37
C ILE A 533 10.95 -4.56 10.05
N VAL A 534 10.70 -5.21 8.91
CA VAL A 534 10.51 -4.54 7.60
C VAL A 534 9.28 -3.65 7.65
N THR A 535 8.17 -4.17 8.18
CA THR A 535 6.92 -3.40 8.33
C THR A 535 7.10 -2.21 9.26
N LEU A 536 7.74 -2.39 10.42
CA LEU A 536 7.99 -1.30 11.37
C LEU A 536 8.90 -0.21 10.80
N ASN A 537 9.88 -0.56 9.96
CA ASN A 537 10.68 0.44 9.25
C ASN A 537 9.81 1.23 8.26
N TRP A 538 8.98 0.56 7.47
CA TRP A 538 8.07 1.28 6.57
C TRP A 538 7.10 2.21 7.32
N ILE A 539 6.57 1.76 8.46
CA ILE A 539 5.73 2.59 9.35
C ILE A 539 6.53 3.77 9.93
N ASN A 540 7.81 3.58 10.23
CA ASN A 540 8.69 4.68 10.64
C ASN A 540 8.86 5.72 9.51
N ASP A 541 9.04 5.26 8.27
CA ASP A 541 9.17 6.13 7.09
C ASP A 541 7.87 6.91 6.81
N MET A 542 6.71 6.35 7.16
CA MET A 542 5.41 7.03 7.15
C MET A 542 5.27 8.12 8.24
N GLY A 543 6.26 8.30 9.12
CA GLY A 543 6.28 9.35 10.15
C GLY A 543 5.90 8.89 11.56
N TYR A 544 5.98 7.58 11.87
CA TYR A 544 5.68 7.04 13.20
C TYR A 544 6.95 6.55 13.92
N PRO A 545 7.69 7.44 14.61
CA PRO A 545 9.02 7.13 15.15
C PRO A 545 9.06 6.04 16.23
N GLN A 546 7.94 5.76 16.92
CA GLN A 546 7.87 4.64 17.86
C GLN A 546 8.07 3.28 17.16
N ALA A 547 7.65 3.15 15.90
CA ALA A 547 7.93 1.95 15.12
C ALA A 547 9.44 1.77 14.88
N GLY A 548 10.16 2.86 14.57
CA GLY A 548 11.62 2.86 14.44
C GLY A 548 12.33 2.48 15.73
N ARG A 549 11.84 2.94 16.89
CA ARG A 549 12.38 2.53 18.21
C ARG A 549 12.25 1.02 18.44
N VAL A 550 11.08 0.45 18.16
CA VAL A 550 10.83 -0.99 18.30
C VAL A 550 11.67 -1.79 17.29
N ALA A 551 11.77 -1.33 16.05
CA ALA A 551 12.65 -1.93 15.04
C ALA A 551 14.13 -1.90 15.47
N GLY A 552 14.58 -0.80 16.08
CA GLY A 552 15.93 -0.68 16.65
C GLY A 552 16.20 -1.68 17.78
N TRP A 553 15.20 -1.95 18.63
CA TRP A 553 15.28 -3.02 19.63
C TRP A 553 15.34 -4.42 18.98
N MET A 554 14.51 -4.68 17.96
CA MET A 554 14.53 -5.94 17.22
C MET A 554 15.84 -6.20 16.46
N ALA A 555 16.58 -5.14 16.11
CA ALA A 555 17.81 -5.22 15.35
C ALA A 555 18.88 -6.11 16.02
N ASN A 556 18.92 -6.19 17.36
CA ASN A 556 19.86 -7.06 18.07
C ASN A 556 19.66 -8.53 17.69
N PHE A 557 18.42 -9.01 17.74
CA PHE A 557 18.09 -10.39 17.42
C PHE A 557 18.28 -10.68 15.93
N ILE A 558 17.73 -9.84 15.04
CA ILE A 558 17.82 -10.04 13.58
C ILE A 558 19.28 -10.01 13.09
N ALA A 559 20.08 -9.03 13.53
CA ALA A 559 21.50 -9.00 13.18
C ALA A 559 22.28 -10.13 13.85
N GLY A 560 21.87 -10.52 15.06
CA GLY A 560 22.51 -11.57 15.86
C GLY A 560 22.50 -12.94 15.19
N LEU A 561 21.44 -13.29 14.45
CA LEU A 561 21.36 -14.51 13.65
C LEU A 561 22.54 -14.70 12.68
N PHE A 562 23.16 -13.60 12.24
CA PHE A 562 24.24 -13.60 11.24
C PHE A 562 25.57 -13.08 11.77
N THR A 563 25.65 -12.73 13.05
CA THR A 563 26.85 -12.09 13.64
C THR A 563 27.32 -12.70 14.95
N SER A 564 26.66 -13.74 15.45
CA SER A 564 26.92 -14.34 16.77
C SER A 564 27.70 -15.66 16.69
N GLY A 565 28.52 -15.83 15.64
CA GLY A 565 29.35 -17.04 15.46
C GLY A 565 30.36 -17.26 16.59
N ASP A 566 30.92 -16.18 17.12
CA ASP A 566 31.77 -16.18 18.32
C ASP A 566 31.01 -16.49 19.62
N GLN A 567 29.68 -16.43 19.60
CA GLN A 567 28.78 -16.77 20.71
C GLN A 567 28.08 -18.13 20.52
N GLY A 568 28.60 -18.95 19.59
CA GLY A 568 28.16 -20.34 19.39
C GLY A 568 26.95 -20.54 18.47
N PHE A 569 26.57 -19.54 17.68
CA PHE A 569 25.51 -19.68 16.66
C PHE A 569 26.09 -19.54 15.26
N ASP A 570 26.09 -20.63 14.47
CA ASP A 570 26.58 -20.61 13.09
C ASP A 570 25.74 -19.67 12.20
N PRO A 571 26.31 -18.56 11.69
CA PRO A 571 25.60 -17.62 10.81
C PRO A 571 25.04 -18.24 9.53
N SER A 572 25.59 -19.38 9.09
CA SER A 572 25.07 -20.10 7.90
C SER A 572 23.66 -20.64 8.12
N ARG A 573 23.23 -20.79 9.39
CA ARG A 573 21.91 -21.27 9.80
C ARG A 573 20.95 -20.15 10.20
N GLY A 574 21.33 -18.88 10.00
CA GLY A 574 20.51 -17.73 10.38
C GLY A 574 19.16 -17.64 9.64
N THR A 575 19.01 -18.33 8.51
CA THR A 575 17.73 -18.47 7.76
C THR A 575 16.86 -19.63 8.26
N THR A 576 17.14 -20.23 9.43
CA THR A 576 16.32 -21.33 9.97
C THR A 576 14.83 -20.96 10.05
N TYR A 577 13.98 -21.91 9.69
CA TYR A 577 12.53 -21.74 9.73
C TYR A 577 11.99 -21.63 11.17
N ILE A 578 12.56 -22.43 12.08
CA ILE A 578 12.21 -22.50 13.51
C ILE A 578 13.46 -22.23 14.35
N LEU A 579 13.30 -21.42 15.40
CA LEU A 579 14.31 -21.21 16.43
C LEU A 579 13.69 -21.31 17.83
N MET A 580 14.17 -22.24 18.64
CA MET A 580 13.84 -22.35 20.05
C MET A 580 14.47 -21.19 20.84
N VAL A 581 13.65 -20.48 21.60
CA VAL A 581 14.03 -19.27 22.38
C VAL A 581 13.67 -19.37 23.86
N TYR A 582 12.92 -20.40 24.25
CA TYR A 582 12.71 -20.79 25.63
C TYR A 582 12.43 -22.30 25.75
N ASP A 583 12.63 -22.84 26.95
CA ASP A 583 12.29 -24.22 27.27
C ASP A 583 10.77 -24.34 27.53
N PRO A 584 10.02 -25.15 26.75
CA PRO A 584 8.57 -25.20 26.86
C PRO A 584 8.05 -25.78 28.18
N ALA A 585 8.85 -26.59 28.89
CA ALA A 585 8.44 -27.22 30.14
C ALA A 585 8.60 -26.28 31.34
N SER A 586 9.76 -25.63 31.45
CA SER A 586 10.10 -24.70 32.54
C SER A 586 9.69 -23.25 32.25
N LYS A 587 9.36 -22.93 31.00
CA LYS A 587 9.14 -21.57 30.48
C LYS A 587 10.34 -20.64 30.65
N LYS A 588 11.52 -21.19 30.96
CA LYS A 588 12.76 -20.42 31.09
C LYS A 588 13.25 -19.99 29.71
N ARG A 589 13.42 -18.69 29.51
CA ARG A 589 14.02 -18.13 28.28
C ARG A 589 15.49 -18.52 28.17
N PHE A 590 15.93 -18.79 26.96
CA PHE A 590 17.36 -18.94 26.67
C PHE A 590 17.98 -17.55 26.67
N ASP A 591 19.18 -17.45 27.24
CA ASP A 591 19.91 -16.18 27.37
C ASP A 591 21.20 -16.15 26.53
N THR A 592 21.51 -17.25 25.82
CA THR A 592 22.68 -17.37 24.94
C THR A 592 22.34 -17.89 23.54
N TRP A 593 23.11 -17.44 22.55
CA TRP A 593 23.02 -17.89 21.17
C TRP A 593 23.37 -19.38 21.00
N ALA A 594 24.37 -19.89 21.74
CA ALA A 594 24.75 -21.30 21.75
C ALA A 594 23.60 -22.22 22.23
N GLU A 595 22.91 -21.84 23.31
CA GLU A 595 21.78 -22.62 23.81
C GLU A 595 20.63 -22.66 22.79
N ALA A 596 20.25 -21.52 22.21
CA ALA A 596 19.22 -21.50 21.17
C ALA A 596 19.61 -22.34 19.95
N PHE A 597 20.88 -22.30 19.52
CA PHE A 597 21.40 -23.09 18.41
C PHE A 597 21.31 -24.60 18.67
N GLU A 598 21.77 -25.04 19.85
CA GLU A 598 21.75 -26.45 20.25
C GLU A 598 20.33 -26.97 20.46
N LYS A 599 19.48 -26.22 21.18
CA LYS A 599 18.10 -26.61 21.50
C LYS A 599 17.21 -26.64 20.26
N SER A 600 17.55 -25.87 19.24
CA SER A 600 16.91 -25.92 17.92
C SER A 600 17.46 -27.03 17.01
N ALA A 601 18.41 -27.82 17.49
CA ALA A 601 19.09 -28.87 16.73
C ALA A 601 19.73 -28.38 15.41
N LEU A 602 20.10 -27.09 15.33
CA LEU A 602 20.66 -26.50 14.11
C LEU A 602 22.04 -27.05 13.78
N ASN A 603 22.78 -27.58 14.76
CA ASN A 603 24.02 -28.32 14.53
C ASN A 603 23.83 -29.64 13.76
N LYS A 604 22.59 -30.16 13.70
CA LYS A 604 22.24 -31.43 13.05
C LYS A 604 21.45 -31.23 11.76
N MET A 605 21.03 -30.00 11.45
CA MET A 605 20.26 -29.71 10.23
C MET A 605 21.11 -30.02 8.98
N PRO A 606 20.62 -30.82 8.01
CA PRO A 606 21.37 -31.17 6.81
C PRO A 606 21.67 -29.98 5.90
N ASP A 607 22.81 -29.99 5.21
CA ASP A 607 23.20 -28.89 4.30
C ASP A 607 22.18 -28.61 3.19
N LYS A 608 21.44 -29.65 2.77
CA LYS A 608 20.34 -29.49 1.80
C LYS A 608 19.22 -28.59 2.36
N GLU A 609 18.80 -28.84 3.59
CA GLU A 609 17.77 -28.05 4.27
C GLU A 609 18.25 -26.61 4.50
N VAL A 610 19.53 -26.43 4.82
CA VAL A 610 20.15 -25.09 4.90
C VAL A 610 20.05 -24.37 3.57
N ALA A 611 20.38 -25.04 2.47
CA ALA A 611 20.31 -24.46 1.14
C ALA A 611 18.86 -24.11 0.75
N GLU A 612 17.90 -24.98 1.04
CA GLU A 612 16.45 -24.74 0.84
C GLU A 612 15.99 -23.51 1.65
N ASN A 613 16.36 -23.41 2.93
CA ASN A 613 16.07 -22.24 3.77
C ASN A 613 16.67 -20.95 3.20
N TRP A 614 17.89 -20.98 2.66
CA TRP A 614 18.48 -19.81 1.98
C TRP A 614 17.75 -19.44 0.69
N THR A 615 17.27 -20.43 -0.07
CA THR A 615 16.46 -20.20 -1.26
C THR A 615 15.14 -19.54 -0.91
N GLU A 616 14.43 -20.01 0.12
CA GLU A 616 13.09 -19.49 0.46
C GLU A 616 13.13 -18.20 1.29
N LEU A 617 14.05 -18.10 2.25
CA LEU A 617 14.04 -17.04 3.27
C LEU A 617 15.19 -16.05 3.12
N GLY A 618 16.14 -16.28 2.22
CA GLY A 618 17.33 -15.43 2.07
C GLY A 618 17.01 -13.98 1.69
N MET A 619 16.07 -13.75 0.76
CA MET A 619 15.64 -12.40 0.38
C MET A 619 14.89 -11.70 1.53
N ILE A 620 14.06 -12.45 2.25
CA ILE A 620 13.32 -11.95 3.43
C ILE A 620 14.31 -11.51 4.51
N MET A 621 15.32 -12.33 4.80
CA MET A 621 16.37 -12.00 5.77
C MET A 621 17.27 -10.88 5.30
N ARG A 622 17.49 -10.73 3.98
CA ARG A 622 18.19 -9.58 3.43
C ARG A 622 17.42 -8.29 3.69
N ALA A 623 16.12 -8.27 3.42
CA ALA A 623 15.25 -7.14 3.76
C ALA A 623 15.23 -6.89 5.28
N GLY A 624 15.09 -7.93 6.10
CA GLY A 624 15.06 -7.84 7.55
C GLY A 624 16.35 -7.28 8.17
N THR A 625 17.52 -7.73 7.69
CA THR A 625 18.82 -7.19 8.14
C THR A 625 19.08 -5.77 7.60
N GLY A 626 18.60 -5.45 6.40
CA GLY A 626 18.58 -4.07 5.89
C GLY A 626 17.74 -3.15 6.78
N ALA A 627 16.53 -3.58 7.13
CA ALA A 627 15.65 -2.89 8.07
C ALA A 627 16.25 -2.76 9.48
N ALA A 628 16.96 -3.78 9.97
CA ALA A 628 17.71 -3.72 11.22
C ALA A 628 18.83 -2.66 11.18
N TYR A 629 19.52 -2.54 10.04
CA TYR A 629 20.54 -1.52 9.85
C TYR A 629 19.93 -0.12 9.75
N ALA A 630 18.85 0.04 8.99
CA ALA A 630 18.12 1.30 8.84
C ALA A 630 17.65 1.85 10.19
N ALA A 631 17.09 1.00 11.06
CA ALA A 631 16.56 1.43 12.36
C ALA A 631 17.64 1.65 13.43
N SER A 632 18.75 0.90 13.41
CA SER A 632 19.77 0.94 14.48
C SER A 632 21.02 1.73 14.14
N HIS A 633 21.34 1.91 12.85
CA HIS A 633 22.63 2.39 12.34
C HIS A 633 23.86 1.68 12.95
N SER A 634 23.69 0.46 13.47
CA SER A 634 24.75 -0.23 14.20
C SER A 634 25.73 -0.93 13.24
N PRO A 635 27.05 -0.94 13.54
CA PRO A 635 28.03 -1.71 12.76
C PRO A 635 27.72 -3.21 12.69
N ARG A 636 27.11 -3.75 13.76
CA ARG A 636 26.67 -5.17 13.81
C ARG A 636 25.56 -5.44 12.79
N ALA A 637 24.54 -4.59 12.72
CA ALA A 637 23.46 -4.74 11.74
C ALA A 637 23.97 -4.57 10.29
N LEU A 638 24.89 -3.62 10.05
CA LEU A 638 25.53 -3.47 8.74
C LEU A 638 26.29 -4.74 8.34
N LYS A 639 27.07 -5.31 9.25
CA LYS A 639 27.81 -6.57 9.02
C LYS A 639 26.85 -7.73 8.71
N ALA A 640 25.73 -7.82 9.42
CA ALA A 640 24.70 -8.82 9.14
C ALA A 640 24.11 -8.66 7.73
N TYR A 641 23.71 -7.44 7.35
CA TYR A 641 23.18 -7.15 6.01
C TYR A 641 24.18 -7.48 4.90
N GLN A 642 25.45 -7.13 5.09
CA GLN A 642 26.54 -7.46 4.16
C GLN A 642 26.74 -8.98 4.03
N TYR A 643 26.77 -9.70 5.16
CA TYR A 643 26.88 -11.16 5.18
C TYR A 643 25.72 -11.82 4.42
N VAL A 644 24.48 -11.47 4.77
CA VAL A 644 23.28 -12.03 4.13
C VAL A 644 23.25 -11.70 2.64
N SER A 645 23.56 -10.46 2.26
CA SER A 645 23.63 -10.07 0.85
C SER A 645 24.68 -10.86 0.08
N GLN A 646 25.87 -11.07 0.65
CA GLN A 646 26.93 -11.86 0.03
C GLN A 646 26.55 -13.34 -0.10
N ARG A 647 25.96 -13.92 0.95
CA ARG A 647 25.53 -15.32 0.96
C ARG A 647 24.36 -15.56 0.00
N PHE A 648 23.39 -14.65 -0.05
CA PHE A 648 22.23 -14.78 -0.93
C PHE A 648 22.60 -14.73 -2.42
N ARG A 649 23.68 -14.03 -2.80
CA ARG A 649 24.22 -14.08 -4.19
C ARG A 649 24.65 -15.48 -4.64
N GLN A 650 24.78 -16.43 -3.71
CA GLN A 650 25.12 -17.83 -4.02
C GLN A 650 23.89 -18.68 -4.31
N VAL A 651 22.67 -18.18 -4.05
CA VAL A 651 21.43 -18.83 -4.44
C VAL A 651 21.28 -18.75 -5.96
N THR A 652 21.08 -19.91 -6.60
CA THR A 652 21.00 -19.99 -8.07
C THR A 652 19.57 -20.22 -8.59
N TYR A 653 18.61 -20.50 -7.71
CA TYR A 653 17.21 -20.69 -8.08
C TYR A 653 16.57 -19.34 -8.46
N ARG A 654 16.37 -19.14 -9.78
CA ARG A 654 15.94 -17.86 -10.36
C ARG A 654 14.62 -17.30 -9.83
N PRO A 655 13.56 -18.10 -9.62
CA PRO A 655 12.32 -17.57 -9.06
C PRO A 655 12.53 -16.93 -7.69
N ALA A 656 13.40 -17.51 -6.83
CA ALA A 656 13.71 -16.90 -5.54
C ALA A 656 14.58 -15.63 -5.65
N THR A 657 15.53 -15.59 -6.58
CA THR A 657 16.44 -14.44 -6.72
C THR A 657 15.88 -13.29 -7.55
N GLY A 658 14.84 -13.55 -8.34
CA GLY A 658 14.18 -12.56 -9.19
C GLY A 658 12.72 -12.27 -8.83
N ASP A 659 12.26 -12.67 -7.64
CA ASP A 659 11.00 -12.20 -7.04
C ASP A 659 11.26 -10.87 -6.30
N PRO A 660 10.59 -9.76 -6.69
CA PRO A 660 10.85 -8.44 -6.11
C PRO A 660 10.13 -8.20 -4.77
N THR A 661 9.27 -9.10 -4.29
CA THR A 661 8.41 -8.89 -3.11
C THR A 661 9.16 -8.40 -1.88
N PHE A 662 10.40 -8.88 -1.68
CA PHE A 662 11.29 -8.46 -0.59
C PHE A 662 12.59 -7.82 -1.09
N ALA A 663 12.61 -7.29 -2.32
CA ALA A 663 13.75 -6.55 -2.87
C ALA A 663 13.86 -5.14 -2.25
N ILE A 664 13.84 -5.04 -0.92
CA ILE A 664 13.85 -3.80 -0.15
C ILE A 664 15.29 -3.51 0.32
N LEU A 665 15.71 -2.26 0.22
CA LEU A 665 17.03 -1.78 0.61
C LEU A 665 16.94 -0.95 1.90
N PRO A 666 17.99 -0.93 2.74
CA PRO A 666 18.14 0.15 3.71
C PRO A 666 18.25 1.50 2.96
N PRO A 667 17.75 2.61 3.53
CA PRO A 667 17.96 3.93 2.93
C PRO A 667 19.46 4.20 2.78
N ASP A 668 19.86 4.90 1.73
CA ASP A 668 21.27 5.20 1.42
C ASP A 668 21.93 6.00 2.55
N THR A 669 22.60 5.31 3.48
CA THR A 669 23.36 5.95 4.55
C THR A 669 24.74 6.39 4.05
N GLY A 670 24.83 7.17 2.96
CA GLY A 670 26.06 7.89 2.56
C GLY A 670 27.39 7.11 2.61
N ALA A 671 27.37 5.78 2.48
CA ALA A 671 28.52 4.92 2.64
C ALA A 671 29.00 4.50 1.26
N ALA A 672 29.76 5.41 0.65
CA ALA A 672 30.57 5.23 -0.54
C ALA A 672 29.84 4.68 -1.78
N SER A 673 29.83 5.52 -2.82
CA SER A 673 30.00 5.09 -4.20
C SER A 673 31.25 4.20 -4.35
N GLY A 674 31.16 2.96 -3.88
CA GLY A 674 32.02 1.86 -4.25
C GLY A 674 31.47 1.34 -5.56
N LYS A 675 32.09 1.77 -6.64
CA LYS A 675 31.94 1.22 -7.99
C LYS A 675 31.59 -0.28 -7.92
N SER A 676 30.55 -0.68 -8.64
CA SER A 676 30.39 -2.06 -9.08
C SER A 676 31.75 -2.60 -9.56
N PRO A 677 32.24 -3.76 -9.09
CA PRO A 677 33.35 -4.40 -9.76
C PRO A 677 32.87 -4.73 -11.19
N PRO A 678 33.66 -4.45 -12.23
CA PRO A 678 33.32 -4.85 -13.58
C PRO A 678 33.44 -6.38 -13.71
N GLY A 679 32.44 -7.02 -14.32
CA GLY A 679 32.49 -8.40 -14.80
C GLY A 679 31.62 -9.36 -14.02
#